data_AF-A0A7Y5KQ25-F1
#
_entry.id   AF-A0A7Y5KQ25-F1
#
_cell.length_a   1.000
_cell.length_b   1.000
_cell.length_c   1.000
_cell.angle_alpha   90.00
_cell.angle_beta   90.00
_cell.angle_gamma   90.00
#
_symmetry.space_group_name_H-M   'P 1'
#
loop_
_entity.id
_entity.type
_entity.pdbx_description
1 polymer ?
#
loop_
_entity_poly.entity_id
_entity_poly.type
_entity_poly.pdbx_seq_one_letter_code
_entity_poly.pdbx_strand_id
1 'polypeptide(L)'
;MSGSFTVGALAVAAREANAVGAVRLTLLPRRLEIELLRAGSFAEGYVPGGLTRFVRFSVPYAAVRGLVRRSRGVVLSLDPGVAVPYNRFYLTHFTDLPLEALAAVHRRRSIARGLAWVLPLPFAAWAASRLPEALVSGALGRGSVALVCALMTALVLLALAGWVETGGPLSQRLRDALERKLAQRMGFEPTSFHDTDPFELPEVDDQRLEYLAAPGAPAVVPAAAPVLAPRYPPPAPVLNDARSRLVEPIEIPITYVDPPLVHVREATPRPAVTHLRDVTPAPAPVAVRRDVTPAPPPVVRRDVTPAPPPVVRRDVTPAPPPVSRTAPWPEPPAHFPPPPARVELGTVPGVEPAPGPIAAPPAPPPDTVVVAESRGKRTRIVTSVLGVAAVVAGLAGYRAVDRMKSQREAAASTPAPVEPSTPNEPVAETSPSAAPTAAPEAVSALPACTCARSDSPLWRTGLPVLSMLPIPNKKDGKTAASIAPVVDEEGVSRYDFDVAIVNNAAIGLRDVRIVVTFARRNSKGERIGATDRGLFWEGELGPARSVKWSVSGPGTELKIEMDEQRMLGKDASPASADEFARLLRARQSAVRLHAAMMLAYLGDPRAVDAAKSLHDLSETDALTQARIVRAASPIRLCDVSFTEAGSMSACAFNGTDAPVDGASIVEVGEGSLRSVPVGETLPPKAGKKVTAPSFGPEAEELTIQVR
;
A
#
# COMPACT_ATOMS: atom_id res chain seq x y z
N MET A 1 -1.36 -1.94 35.10
CA MET A 1 -1.47 -1.96 33.63
C MET A 1 -1.84 -3.34 33.11
N SER A 2 -3.14 -3.63 32.94
CA SER A 2 -3.62 -4.78 32.13
C SER A 2 -2.74 -5.04 30.89
N GLY A 3 -1.95 -6.12 30.93
CA GLY A 3 -0.88 -6.39 29.97
C GLY A 3 -1.39 -6.42 28.54
N SER A 4 -0.52 -6.08 27.58
CA SER A 4 -0.83 -6.25 26.16
C SER A 4 -1.07 -7.73 25.87
N PHE A 5 -2.22 -8.06 25.28
CA PHE A 5 -2.53 -9.42 24.84
C PHE A 5 -2.41 -9.49 23.32
N THR A 6 -1.55 -10.38 22.82
CA THR A 6 -1.30 -10.54 21.38
C THR A 6 -1.73 -11.93 20.94
N VAL A 7 -2.49 -12.00 19.85
CA VAL A 7 -2.92 -13.27 19.24
C VAL A 7 -2.88 -13.16 17.72
N GLY A 8 -2.33 -14.19 17.07
CA GLY A 8 -2.43 -14.39 15.63
C GLY A 8 -3.69 -15.15 15.26
N ALA A 9 -4.26 -14.85 14.10
CA ALA A 9 -5.40 -15.55 13.51
C ALA A 9 -5.29 -15.55 11.99
N LEU A 10 -6.10 -16.39 11.34
CA LEU A 10 -6.26 -16.42 9.88
C LEU A 10 -7.64 -15.87 9.53
N ALA A 11 -7.68 -14.74 8.82
CA ALA A 11 -8.87 -14.22 8.16
C ALA A 11 -9.18 -15.05 6.93
N VAL A 12 -10.37 -15.66 6.88
CA VAL A 12 -10.78 -16.59 5.82
C VAL A 12 -11.92 -15.99 5.00
N ALA A 13 -11.96 -16.34 3.71
CA ALA A 13 -13.02 -15.95 2.80
C ALA A 13 -14.38 -16.43 3.33
N ALA A 14 -15.23 -15.49 3.74
CA ALA A 14 -16.58 -15.71 4.21
C ALA A 14 -17.44 -14.53 3.76
N ARG A 15 -18.75 -14.72 3.57
CA ARG A 15 -19.68 -13.66 3.12
C ARG A 15 -19.65 -12.39 3.96
N GLU A 16 -19.27 -12.54 5.22
CA GLU A 16 -19.20 -11.45 6.20
C GLU A 16 -17.82 -10.81 6.29
N ALA A 17 -16.79 -11.39 5.67
CA ALA A 17 -15.44 -10.86 5.68
C ALA A 17 -15.19 -10.00 4.44
N ASN A 18 -14.33 -8.99 4.58
CA ASN A 18 -13.79 -8.24 3.45
C ASN A 18 -12.26 -8.26 3.37
N ALA A 19 -11.64 -9.11 4.20
CA ALA A 19 -10.21 -9.33 4.27
C ALA A 19 -9.91 -10.84 4.38
N VAL A 20 -8.85 -11.30 3.72
CA VAL A 20 -8.35 -12.68 3.78
C VAL A 20 -6.85 -12.70 3.96
N GLY A 21 -6.31 -13.55 4.84
CA GLY A 21 -4.87 -13.67 5.10
C GLY A 21 -4.54 -13.81 6.58
N ALA A 22 -3.25 -13.79 6.94
CA ALA A 22 -2.88 -13.85 8.34
C ALA A 22 -3.03 -12.46 8.99
N VAL A 23 -3.52 -12.45 10.22
CA VAL A 23 -3.79 -11.22 10.99
C VAL A 23 -3.20 -11.42 12.38
N ARG A 24 -2.54 -10.40 12.92
CA ARG A 24 -2.16 -10.33 14.33
C ARG A 24 -2.97 -9.23 14.99
N LEU A 25 -3.58 -9.58 16.12
CA LEU A 25 -4.37 -8.68 16.95
C LEU A 25 -3.61 -8.45 18.25
N THR A 26 -3.34 -7.19 18.57
CA THR A 26 -2.68 -6.76 19.80
C THR A 26 -3.62 -5.86 20.57
N LEU A 27 -4.11 -6.32 21.72
CA LEU A 27 -5.00 -5.57 22.60
C LEU A 27 -4.15 -4.69 23.51
N LEU A 28 -3.96 -3.42 23.10
CA LEU A 28 -3.29 -2.40 23.90
C LEU A 28 -4.28 -1.76 24.89
N PRO A 29 -3.83 -1.03 25.93
CA PRO A 29 -4.74 -0.49 26.94
C PRO A 29 -5.89 0.39 26.40
N ARG A 30 -5.64 1.19 25.37
CA ARG A 30 -6.60 2.16 24.81
C ARG A 30 -7.11 1.85 23.39
N ARG A 31 -6.51 0.87 22.70
CA ARG A 31 -6.80 0.58 21.29
C ARG A 31 -6.50 -0.87 20.92
N LEU A 32 -7.22 -1.38 19.92
CA LEU A 32 -6.94 -2.64 19.25
C LEU A 32 -6.01 -2.38 18.07
N GLU A 33 -4.83 -2.97 18.08
CA GLU A 33 -3.89 -2.90 16.96
C GLU A 33 -4.00 -4.15 16.10
N ILE A 34 -4.10 -3.93 14.78
CA ILE A 34 -4.33 -4.97 13.79
C ILE A 34 -3.16 -4.92 12.80
N GLU A 35 -2.36 -5.99 12.76
CA GLU A 35 -1.30 -6.18 11.77
C GLU A 35 -1.77 -7.24 10.75
N LEU A 36 -1.91 -6.83 9.50
CA LEU A 36 -2.25 -7.68 8.37
C LEU A 36 -0.97 -8.27 7.77
N LEU A 37 -0.77 -9.55 7.98
CA LEU A 37 0.41 -10.29 7.55
C LEU A 37 0.08 -11.07 6.27
N ARG A 38 0.31 -10.45 5.11
CA ARG A 38 -0.10 -11.00 3.80
C ARG A 38 -1.62 -11.15 3.70
N ALA A 39 -2.35 -10.09 4.00
CA ALA A 39 -3.81 -10.06 3.80
C ALA A 39 -4.19 -9.35 2.49
N GLY A 40 -5.21 -9.82 1.81
CA GLY A 40 -5.81 -9.16 0.64
C GLY A 40 -7.24 -8.76 0.92
N SER A 41 -7.76 -7.83 0.11
CA SER A 41 -9.19 -7.53 0.09
C SER A 41 -9.95 -8.74 -0.45
N PHE A 42 -11.16 -8.96 0.08
CA PHE A 42 -12.04 -10.04 -0.34
C PHE A 42 -13.45 -9.48 -0.58
N ALA A 43 -14.04 -9.90 -1.69
CA ALA A 43 -15.45 -9.74 -1.98
C ALA A 43 -15.95 -11.06 -2.57
N GLU A 44 -17.18 -11.46 -2.24
CA GLU A 44 -17.76 -12.70 -2.80
C GLU A 44 -17.80 -12.59 -4.33
N GLY A 45 -17.26 -13.60 -5.02
CA GLY A 45 -17.12 -13.59 -6.48
C GLY A 45 -15.88 -12.87 -7.03
N TYR A 46 -15.02 -12.30 -6.18
CA TYR A 46 -13.79 -11.63 -6.58
C TYR A 46 -12.55 -12.48 -6.27
N VAL A 47 -11.62 -12.58 -7.22
CA VAL A 47 -10.30 -13.17 -6.97
C VAL A 47 -9.51 -12.19 -6.11
N PRO A 48 -8.98 -12.58 -4.93
CA PRO A 48 -8.29 -11.64 -4.06
C PRO A 48 -7.20 -10.90 -4.86
N GLY A 49 -7.24 -9.56 -4.80
CA GLY A 49 -6.17 -8.73 -5.32
C GLY A 49 -4.84 -9.09 -4.67
N GLY A 50 -3.72 -8.59 -5.21
CA GLY A 50 -2.39 -8.85 -4.67
C GLY A 50 -2.36 -8.75 -3.14
N LEU A 51 -1.79 -9.75 -2.47
CA LEU A 51 -1.69 -9.77 -1.01
C LEU A 51 -0.94 -8.53 -0.55
N THR A 52 -1.56 -7.69 0.27
CA THR A 52 -0.89 -6.52 0.83
C THR A 52 0.27 -6.96 1.70
N ARG A 53 1.42 -6.28 1.53
CA ARG A 53 2.54 -6.43 2.46
C ARG A 53 2.20 -5.67 3.73
N PHE A 54 2.59 -6.26 4.86
CA PHE A 54 2.41 -5.82 6.25
C PHE A 54 1.68 -4.48 6.42
N VAL A 55 0.36 -4.51 6.65
CA VAL A 55 -0.42 -3.30 6.96
C VAL A 55 -0.70 -3.28 8.45
N ARG A 56 -0.27 -2.25 9.17
CA ARG A 56 -0.54 -2.08 10.59
C ARG A 56 -1.40 -0.85 10.80
N PHE A 57 -2.53 -1.03 11.48
CA PHE A 57 -3.39 0.09 11.86
C PHE A 57 -3.97 -0.14 13.24
N SER A 58 -4.29 0.96 13.92
CA SER A 58 -4.85 0.93 15.27
C SER A 58 -6.28 1.44 15.28
N VAL A 59 -7.15 0.72 15.96
CA VAL A 59 -8.59 0.99 16.04
C VAL A 59 -8.94 1.26 17.50
N PRO A 60 -9.52 2.43 17.85
CA PRO A 60 -9.99 2.66 19.21
C PRO A 60 -11.10 1.65 19.56
N TYR A 61 -11.20 1.24 20.82
CA TYR A 61 -12.20 0.24 21.22
C TYR A 61 -13.65 0.68 20.92
N ALA A 62 -13.93 1.99 20.93
CA ALA A 62 -15.21 2.55 20.52
C ALA A 62 -15.57 2.31 19.03
N ALA A 63 -14.57 2.05 18.18
CA ALA A 63 -14.77 1.72 16.77
C ALA A 63 -14.88 0.20 16.50
N VAL A 64 -14.80 -0.64 17.54
CA VAL A 64 -15.10 -2.08 17.41
C VAL A 64 -16.62 -2.24 17.49
N ARG A 65 -17.25 -2.50 16.34
CA ARG A 65 -18.71 -2.59 16.21
C ARG A 65 -19.27 -3.91 16.72
N GLY A 66 -18.47 -4.97 16.72
CA GLY A 66 -18.87 -6.23 17.32
C GLY A 66 -17.87 -7.36 17.14
N LEU A 67 -17.97 -8.35 18.02
CA LEU A 67 -17.24 -9.60 17.97
C LEU A 67 -18.26 -10.74 18.11
N VAL A 68 -18.62 -11.39 17.00
CA VAL A 68 -19.69 -12.39 16.98
C VAL A 68 -19.12 -13.75 16.68
N ARG A 69 -19.30 -14.70 17.60
CA ARG A 69 -18.95 -16.10 17.38
C ARG A 69 -19.92 -16.72 16.39
N ARG A 70 -19.43 -17.17 15.24
CA ARG A 70 -20.22 -17.88 14.23
C ARG A 70 -19.56 -19.20 13.88
N SER A 71 -20.30 -20.29 14.04
CA SER A 71 -19.87 -21.65 13.71
C SER A 71 -18.51 -22.03 14.33
N ARG A 72 -17.43 -21.98 13.54
CA ARG A 72 -16.05 -22.38 13.84
C ARG A 72 -15.08 -21.20 13.96
N GLY A 73 -15.55 -19.97 13.75
CA GLY A 73 -14.73 -18.76 13.78
C GLY A 73 -15.37 -17.62 14.56
N VAL A 74 -14.74 -16.46 14.47
CA VAL A 74 -15.22 -15.21 15.07
C VAL A 74 -15.25 -14.12 14.00
N VAL A 75 -16.37 -13.44 13.91
CA VAL A 75 -16.55 -12.27 13.05
C VAL A 75 -16.17 -11.03 13.85
N LEU A 76 -15.09 -10.37 13.46
CA LEU A 76 -14.70 -9.06 14.00
C LEU A 76 -15.15 -7.97 13.02
N SER A 77 -16.08 -7.13 13.47
CA SER A 77 -16.62 -6.01 12.71
C SER A 77 -16.12 -4.69 13.28
N LEU A 78 -15.56 -3.84 12.43
CA LEU A 78 -15.00 -2.54 12.76
C LEU A 78 -15.79 -1.42 12.06
N ASP A 79 -15.66 -0.21 12.59
CA ASP A 79 -16.19 0.97 11.95
C ASP A 79 -15.52 1.23 10.59
N PRO A 80 -16.27 1.29 9.48
CA PRO A 80 -15.70 1.64 8.18
C PRO A 80 -15.02 3.01 8.17
N GLY A 81 -15.47 3.99 8.95
CA GLY A 81 -14.85 5.32 8.98
C GLY A 81 -13.41 5.32 9.49
N VAL A 82 -13.02 4.29 10.24
CA VAL A 82 -11.69 4.17 10.86
C VAL A 82 -10.83 3.09 10.20
N ALA A 83 -11.46 2.03 9.67
CA ALA A 83 -10.78 0.83 9.20
C ALA A 83 -11.01 0.54 7.70
N VAL A 84 -10.95 1.54 6.83
CA VAL A 84 -10.95 1.34 5.36
C VAL A 84 -9.53 0.98 4.88
N PRO A 85 -9.37 -0.05 4.02
CA PRO A 85 -10.42 -0.85 3.38
C PRO A 85 -10.84 -2.11 4.17
N TYR A 86 -10.23 -2.43 5.31
CA TYR A 86 -10.41 -3.69 6.03
C TYR A 86 -11.22 -3.55 7.31
N ASN A 87 -12.54 -3.61 7.22
CA ASN A 87 -13.44 -3.39 8.36
C ASN A 87 -14.17 -4.66 8.82
N ARG A 88 -14.06 -5.80 8.12
CA ARG A 88 -14.71 -7.05 8.55
C ARG A 88 -13.80 -8.26 8.37
N PHE A 89 -13.56 -8.98 9.46
CA PHE A 89 -12.68 -10.16 9.48
C PHE A 89 -13.45 -11.40 9.96
N TYR A 90 -13.35 -12.50 9.21
CA TYR A 90 -13.77 -13.81 9.70
C TYR A 90 -12.54 -14.61 10.15
N LEU A 91 -12.27 -14.56 11.45
CA LEU A 91 -11.05 -15.05 12.08
C LEU A 91 -11.20 -16.52 12.49
N THR A 92 -10.21 -17.33 12.12
CA THR A 92 -10.08 -18.75 12.48
C THR A 92 -8.62 -19.07 12.83
N HIS A 93 -8.35 -20.28 13.32
CA HIS A 93 -6.98 -20.77 13.59
C HIS A 93 -6.14 -19.81 14.43
N PHE A 94 -6.57 -19.57 15.68
CA PHE A 94 -5.84 -18.71 16.59
C PHE A 94 -4.51 -19.38 17.00
N THR A 95 -3.43 -18.61 16.99
CA THR A 95 -2.04 -19.06 17.21
C THR A 95 -1.18 -17.91 17.73
N ASP A 96 -0.03 -18.20 18.33
CA ASP A 96 0.95 -17.18 18.70
C ASP A 96 1.82 -16.73 17.49
N LEU A 97 1.92 -17.59 16.47
CA LEU A 97 2.75 -17.39 15.27
C LEU A 97 1.90 -17.39 13.98
N PRO A 98 1.28 -16.26 13.62
CA PRO A 98 0.32 -16.17 12.51
C PRO A 98 0.91 -16.49 11.12
N LEU A 99 2.15 -16.08 10.85
CA LEU A 99 2.83 -16.36 9.56
C LEU A 99 3.08 -17.85 9.36
N GLU A 100 3.52 -18.55 10.41
CA GLU A 100 3.72 -19.99 10.37
C GLU A 100 2.39 -20.72 10.21
N ALA A 101 1.33 -20.25 10.86
CA ALA A 101 0.00 -20.84 10.71
C ALA A 101 -0.51 -20.74 9.27
N LEU A 102 -0.27 -19.64 8.54
CA LEU A 102 -0.70 -19.54 7.14
C LEU A 102 -0.03 -20.60 6.26
N ALA A 103 1.29 -20.76 6.39
CA ALA A 103 2.04 -21.78 5.65
C ALA A 103 1.66 -23.21 6.09
N ALA A 104 1.50 -23.43 7.39
CA ALA A 104 1.16 -24.73 7.96
C ALA A 104 -0.27 -25.16 7.62
N VAL A 105 -1.24 -24.25 7.60
CA VAL A 105 -2.65 -24.57 7.32
C VAL A 105 -2.82 -25.08 5.89
N HIS A 106 -2.18 -24.44 4.91
CA HIS A 106 -2.26 -24.93 3.52
C HIS A 106 -1.65 -26.33 3.37
N ARG A 107 -0.47 -26.54 3.95
CA ARG A 107 0.21 -27.85 3.93
C ARG A 107 -0.58 -28.92 4.69
N ARG A 108 -1.16 -28.59 5.85
CA ARG A 108 -1.98 -29.53 6.64
C ARG A 108 -3.27 -29.89 5.92
N ARG A 109 -3.92 -28.94 5.25
CA ARG A 109 -5.14 -29.20 4.45
C ARG A 109 -4.86 -30.11 3.26
N SER A 110 -3.78 -29.87 2.52
CA SER A 110 -3.42 -30.73 1.39
C SER A 110 -3.06 -32.13 1.84
N ILE A 111 -2.25 -32.27 2.90
CA ILE A 111 -1.89 -33.57 3.47
C ILE A 111 -3.11 -34.29 4.03
N ALA A 112 -3.96 -33.63 4.82
CA ALA A 112 -5.14 -34.24 5.42
C ALA A 112 -6.12 -34.76 4.36
N ARG A 113 -6.34 -33.99 3.27
CA ARG A 113 -7.14 -34.46 2.13
C ARG A 113 -6.49 -35.63 1.42
N GLY A 114 -5.18 -35.56 1.15
CA GLY A 114 -4.45 -36.67 0.55
C GLY A 114 -4.54 -37.95 1.37
N LEU A 115 -4.32 -37.86 2.67
CA LEU A 115 -4.44 -38.99 3.60
C LEU A 115 -5.87 -39.53 3.68
N ALA A 116 -6.89 -38.67 3.69
CA ALA A 116 -8.29 -39.07 3.69
C ALA A 116 -8.70 -39.86 2.44
N TRP A 117 -8.00 -39.68 1.31
CA TRP A 117 -8.24 -40.45 0.09
C TRP A 117 -7.37 -41.71 -0.01
N VAL A 118 -6.12 -41.65 0.46
CA VAL A 118 -5.15 -42.75 0.26
C VAL A 118 -5.23 -43.82 1.36
N LEU A 119 -5.42 -43.45 2.64
CA LEU A 119 -5.45 -44.41 3.75
C LEU A 119 -6.65 -45.37 3.81
N PRO A 120 -7.86 -45.02 3.35
CA PRO A 120 -9.01 -45.91 3.48
C PRO A 120 -8.86 -47.24 2.74
N LEU A 121 -8.23 -47.25 1.56
CA LEU A 121 -8.06 -48.44 0.73
C LEU A 121 -7.15 -49.51 1.36
N PRO A 122 -5.91 -49.21 1.81
CA PRO A 122 -5.06 -50.20 2.45
C PRO A 122 -5.64 -50.67 3.78
N PHE A 123 -6.26 -49.77 4.55
CA PHE A 123 -6.93 -50.15 5.80
C PHE A 123 -8.11 -51.10 5.56
N ALA A 124 -8.93 -50.81 4.54
CA ALA A 124 -10.03 -51.66 4.12
C ALA A 124 -9.56 -53.04 3.61
N ALA A 125 -8.52 -53.09 2.79
CA ALA A 125 -7.95 -54.33 2.29
C ALA A 125 -7.39 -55.19 3.43
N TRP A 126 -6.68 -54.56 4.37
CA TRP A 126 -6.18 -55.21 5.58
C TRP A 126 -7.33 -55.75 6.44
N ALA A 127 -8.34 -54.94 6.73
CA ALA A 127 -9.51 -55.34 7.53
C ALA A 127 -10.26 -56.51 6.87
N ALA A 128 -10.48 -56.46 5.56
CA ALA A 128 -11.14 -57.52 4.82
C ALA A 128 -10.33 -58.83 4.81
N SER A 129 -8.99 -58.75 4.80
CA SER A 129 -8.11 -59.93 4.84
C SER A 129 -8.12 -60.66 6.20
N ARG A 130 -8.51 -59.98 7.27
CA ARG A 130 -8.53 -60.54 8.64
C ARG A 130 -9.85 -61.20 9.02
N LEU A 131 -10.87 -61.11 8.17
CA LEU A 131 -12.19 -61.68 8.46
C LEU A 131 -12.23 -63.18 8.14
N PRO A 132 -12.70 -64.02 9.08
CA PRO A 132 -12.80 -65.45 8.87
C PRO A 132 -13.83 -65.77 7.77
N GLU A 133 -13.57 -66.84 7.01
CA GLU A 133 -14.40 -67.24 5.86
C GLU A 133 -15.85 -67.58 6.24
N ALA A 134 -16.07 -67.92 7.52
CA ALA A 134 -17.40 -68.14 8.09
C ALA A 134 -18.31 -66.90 8.03
N LEU A 135 -17.73 -65.69 8.06
CA LEU A 135 -18.49 -64.44 8.02
C LEU A 135 -18.61 -63.88 6.59
N VAL A 136 -17.61 -64.15 5.75
CA VAL A 136 -17.49 -63.53 4.43
C VAL A 136 -16.97 -64.56 3.42
N SER A 137 -17.88 -65.18 2.67
CA SER A 137 -17.53 -66.17 1.65
C SER A 137 -17.29 -65.52 0.28
N GLY A 138 -16.16 -65.84 -0.35
CA GLY A 138 -15.84 -65.47 -1.74
C GLY A 138 -15.31 -64.04 -1.92
N ALA A 139 -14.73 -63.79 -3.10
CA ALA A 139 -14.11 -62.51 -3.44
C ALA A 139 -15.10 -61.33 -3.39
N LEU A 140 -16.35 -61.53 -3.82
CA LEU A 140 -17.39 -60.51 -3.79
C LEU A 140 -17.73 -60.09 -2.35
N GLY A 141 -17.84 -61.05 -1.43
CA GLY A 141 -18.09 -60.77 -0.02
C GLY A 141 -16.97 -59.92 0.58
N ARG A 142 -15.71 -60.32 0.38
CA ARG A 142 -14.55 -59.58 0.88
C ARG A 142 -14.47 -58.18 0.28
N GLY A 143 -14.77 -58.04 -1.02
CA GLY A 143 -14.85 -56.75 -1.70
C GLY A 143 -15.90 -55.81 -1.11
N SER A 144 -17.09 -56.33 -0.77
CA SER A 144 -18.16 -55.52 -0.18
C SER A 144 -17.81 -54.99 1.21
N VAL A 145 -17.18 -55.83 2.06
CA VAL A 145 -16.74 -55.39 3.40
C VAL A 145 -15.60 -54.40 3.30
N ALA A 146 -14.63 -54.64 2.40
CA ALA A 146 -13.57 -53.67 2.13
C ALA A 146 -14.14 -52.30 1.73
N LEU A 147 -15.13 -52.27 0.84
CA LEU A 147 -15.76 -51.00 0.42
C LEU A 147 -16.41 -50.26 1.58
N VAL A 148 -17.16 -50.95 2.45
CA VAL A 148 -17.79 -50.34 3.63
C VAL A 148 -16.74 -49.83 4.62
N CYS A 149 -15.70 -50.63 4.91
CA CYS A 149 -14.60 -50.22 5.76
C CYS A 149 -13.86 -48.99 5.20
N ALA A 150 -13.63 -48.94 3.88
CA ALA A 150 -13.02 -47.79 3.22
C ALA A 150 -13.89 -46.54 3.38
N LEU A 151 -15.19 -46.64 3.10
CA LEU A 151 -16.09 -45.49 3.21
C LEU A 151 -16.19 -44.97 4.65
N MET A 152 -16.30 -45.86 5.64
CA MET A 152 -16.32 -45.48 7.06
C MET A 152 -15.01 -44.82 7.48
N THR A 153 -13.86 -45.37 7.07
CA THR A 153 -12.54 -44.81 7.36
C THR A 153 -12.37 -43.44 6.72
N ALA A 154 -12.82 -43.27 5.47
CA ALA A 154 -12.81 -41.99 4.78
C ALA A 154 -13.66 -40.95 5.50
N LEU A 155 -14.88 -41.30 5.95
CA LEU A 155 -15.75 -40.38 6.69
C LEU A 155 -15.13 -39.95 8.02
N VAL A 156 -14.51 -40.87 8.77
CA VAL A 156 -13.81 -40.56 10.02
C VAL A 156 -12.61 -39.65 9.75
N LEU A 157 -11.81 -39.93 8.71
CA LEU A 157 -10.66 -39.09 8.34
C LEU A 157 -11.10 -37.69 7.86
N LEU A 158 -12.22 -37.58 7.14
CA LEU A 158 -12.80 -36.30 6.74
C LEU A 158 -13.31 -35.50 7.94
N ALA A 159 -13.94 -36.16 8.92
CA ALA A 159 -14.36 -35.53 10.17
C ALA A 159 -13.16 -35.03 10.99
N LEU A 160 -12.12 -35.84 11.11
CA LEU A 160 -10.85 -35.47 11.76
C LEU A 160 -10.14 -34.33 11.02
N ALA A 161 -10.10 -34.37 9.69
CA ALA A 161 -9.55 -33.29 8.87
C ALA A 161 -10.31 -31.98 9.12
N GLY A 162 -11.64 -32.03 9.20
CA GLY A 162 -12.47 -30.88 9.57
C GLY A 162 -12.18 -30.34 10.98
N TRP A 163 -11.78 -31.18 11.93
CA TRP A 163 -11.35 -30.75 13.26
C TRP A 163 -9.97 -30.07 13.22
N VAL A 164 -9.02 -30.63 12.46
CA VAL A 164 -7.69 -30.03 12.24
C VAL A 164 -7.81 -28.67 11.53
N GLU A 165 -8.76 -28.53 10.60
CA GLU A 165 -9.12 -27.27 9.93
C GLU A 165 -9.75 -26.22 10.84
N THR A 166 -9.94 -26.48 12.14
CA THR A 166 -10.38 -25.46 13.12
C THR A 166 -9.26 -24.98 14.04
N GLY A 167 -8.05 -25.51 13.87
CA GLY A 167 -6.89 -25.21 14.72
C GLY A 167 -6.88 -25.93 16.07
N GLY A 168 -7.85 -26.82 16.33
CA GLY A 168 -7.88 -27.66 17.53
C GLY A 168 -8.20 -26.91 18.83
N PRO A 169 -7.97 -27.55 20.00
CA PRO A 169 -8.39 -27.01 21.30
C PRO A 169 -7.57 -25.79 21.74
N LEU A 170 -6.32 -25.67 21.32
CA LEU A 170 -5.49 -24.51 21.63
C LEU A 170 -6.00 -23.25 20.91
N SER A 171 -6.36 -23.37 19.62
CA SER A 171 -7.03 -22.30 18.87
C SER A 171 -8.34 -21.87 19.54
N GLN A 172 -9.12 -22.81 20.09
CA GLN A 172 -10.33 -22.50 20.84
C GLN A 172 -10.02 -21.72 22.13
N ARG A 173 -9.00 -22.13 22.89
CA ARG A 173 -8.59 -21.40 24.11
C ARG A 173 -8.12 -19.98 23.80
N LEU A 174 -7.32 -19.79 22.75
CA LEU A 174 -6.84 -18.46 22.33
C LEU A 174 -7.99 -17.58 21.82
N ARG A 175 -8.95 -18.15 21.09
CA ARG A 175 -10.19 -17.47 20.71
C ARG A 175 -10.97 -17.02 21.95
N ASP A 176 -11.23 -17.93 22.87
CA ASP A 176 -12.04 -17.65 24.06
C ASP A 176 -11.31 -16.66 25.01
N ALA A 177 -9.96 -16.63 24.99
CA ALA A 177 -9.16 -15.61 25.65
C ALA A 177 -9.28 -14.24 24.96
N LEU A 178 -9.21 -14.19 23.63
CA LEU A 178 -9.43 -12.98 22.85
C LEU A 178 -10.84 -12.41 23.09
N GLU A 179 -11.88 -13.25 23.04
CA GLU A 179 -13.28 -12.84 23.26
C GLU A 179 -13.44 -12.17 24.63
N ARG A 180 -12.98 -12.82 25.71
CA ARG A 180 -13.05 -12.27 27.07
C ARG A 180 -12.23 -10.99 27.24
N LYS A 181 -10.96 -10.99 26.81
CA LYS A 181 -10.10 -9.81 26.95
C LYS A 181 -10.63 -8.63 26.13
N LEU A 182 -11.17 -8.86 24.93
CA LEU A 182 -11.77 -7.78 24.14
C LEU A 182 -13.07 -7.27 24.77
N ALA A 183 -13.92 -8.16 25.31
CA ALA A 183 -15.14 -7.78 26.03
C ALA A 183 -14.83 -6.92 27.27
N GLN A 184 -13.80 -7.28 28.04
CA GLN A 184 -13.30 -6.48 29.16
C GLN A 184 -12.82 -5.09 28.70
N ARG A 185 -12.09 -5.01 27.59
CA ARG A 185 -11.58 -3.74 27.03
C ARG A 185 -12.67 -2.81 26.50
N MET A 186 -13.76 -3.39 25.99
CA MET A 186 -14.93 -2.64 25.54
C MET A 186 -15.88 -2.26 26.68
N GLY A 187 -15.61 -2.70 27.91
CA GLY A 187 -16.44 -2.42 29.09
C GLY A 187 -17.71 -3.28 29.18
N PHE A 188 -17.83 -4.36 28.42
CA PHE A 188 -18.98 -5.27 28.48
C PHE A 188 -18.89 -6.31 29.59
N GLU A 189 -17.69 -6.62 30.06
CA GLU A 189 -17.46 -7.58 31.13
C GLU A 189 -16.66 -6.91 32.27
N PRO A 190 -17.10 -7.05 33.54
CA PRO A 190 -16.38 -6.47 34.67
C PRO A 190 -14.97 -7.04 34.75
N THR A 191 -13.97 -6.18 34.93
CA THR A 191 -12.59 -6.62 35.14
C THR A 191 -12.53 -7.43 36.42
N SER A 192 -12.26 -8.74 36.31
CA SER A 192 -12.13 -9.58 37.49
C SER A 192 -10.93 -9.11 38.30
N PHE A 193 -11.17 -8.69 39.54
CA PHE A 193 -10.16 -8.20 40.50
C PHE A 193 -8.97 -9.16 40.73
N HIS A 194 -9.07 -10.42 40.30
CA HIS A 194 -8.04 -11.45 40.46
C HIS A 194 -7.08 -11.60 39.26
N ASP A 195 -7.28 -10.83 38.18
CA ASP A 195 -6.46 -10.90 36.95
C ASP A 195 -5.56 -9.66 36.77
N THR A 196 -5.56 -8.76 37.76
CA THR A 196 -4.50 -7.75 37.94
C THR A 196 -3.33 -8.42 38.65
N ASP A 197 -2.18 -8.41 38.00
CA ASP A 197 -0.90 -8.80 38.57
C ASP A 197 -0.74 -8.10 39.95
N PRO A 198 -0.55 -8.83 41.07
CA PRO A 198 -0.56 -8.28 42.43
C PRO A 198 0.51 -7.20 42.69
N PHE A 199 1.41 -6.97 41.74
CA PHE A 199 2.44 -5.94 41.81
C PHE A 199 2.09 -4.65 41.05
N GLU A 200 0.92 -4.57 40.42
CA GLU A 200 0.48 -3.34 39.76
C GLU A 200 -0.24 -2.41 40.73
N LEU A 201 0.43 -1.33 41.11
CA LEU A 201 -0.17 -0.21 41.84
C LEU A 201 -1.26 0.43 40.97
N PRO A 202 -2.42 0.83 41.53
CA PRO A 202 -3.46 1.53 40.79
C PRO A 202 -2.89 2.85 40.25
N GLU A 203 -2.84 3.00 38.92
CA GLU A 203 -2.62 4.31 38.30
C GLU A 203 -3.80 5.19 38.65
N VAL A 204 -3.51 6.30 39.34
CA VAL A 204 -4.50 7.32 39.66
C VAL A 204 -4.90 7.98 38.35
N ASP A 205 -6.18 7.89 38.01
CA ASP A 205 -6.75 8.49 36.81
C ASP A 205 -6.66 10.02 36.90
N ASP A 206 -5.69 10.63 36.20
CA ASP A 206 -5.43 12.08 36.25
C ASP A 206 -6.68 12.90 35.85
N GLN A 207 -7.57 12.35 35.02
CA GLN A 207 -8.84 13.00 34.66
C GLN A 207 -9.84 13.05 35.82
N ARG A 208 -9.73 12.11 36.77
CA ARG A 208 -10.58 12.07 37.95
C ARG A 208 -10.09 13.03 39.04
N LEU A 209 -8.79 13.33 39.06
CA LEU A 209 -8.22 14.39 39.90
C LEU A 209 -8.63 15.77 39.40
N GLU A 210 -8.72 15.98 38.09
CA GLU A 210 -9.14 17.27 37.52
C GLU A 210 -10.63 17.56 37.79
N TYR A 211 -11.48 16.53 37.83
CA TYR A 211 -12.91 16.68 38.19
C TYR A 211 -13.17 16.86 39.69
N LEU A 212 -12.26 16.38 40.56
CA LEU A 212 -12.35 16.56 42.01
C LEU A 212 -11.71 17.86 42.49
N ALA A 213 -10.96 18.56 41.63
CA ALA A 213 -10.27 19.81 41.94
C ALA A 213 -11.06 21.09 41.59
N ALA A 214 -12.33 20.99 41.17
CA ALA A 214 -13.18 22.16 40.93
C ALA A 214 -13.90 22.60 42.23
N PRO A 215 -13.58 23.75 42.85
CA PRO A 215 -14.30 24.25 43.99
C PRO A 215 -15.53 25.04 43.51
N GLY A 216 -16.73 24.52 43.81
CA GLY A 216 -17.96 25.30 43.69
C GLY A 216 -19.14 24.52 43.11
N ALA A 217 -19.76 23.67 43.93
CA ALA A 217 -21.10 23.17 43.65
C ALA A 217 -22.10 23.85 44.60
N PRO A 218 -23.02 24.68 44.11
CA PRO A 218 -24.27 24.92 44.82
C PRO A 218 -25.28 23.83 44.45
N ALA A 219 -25.87 23.26 45.49
CA ALA A 219 -27.08 22.47 45.40
C ALA A 219 -28.23 23.30 44.79
N VAL A 220 -29.12 22.63 44.03
CA VAL A 220 -30.59 22.77 44.09
C VAL A 220 -31.20 21.99 42.91
N VAL A 221 -32.05 21.03 43.26
CA VAL A 221 -33.03 20.37 42.38
C VAL A 221 -34.28 21.27 42.34
N PRO A 222 -34.94 21.47 41.18
CA PRO A 222 -36.31 20.94 41.12
C PRO A 222 -36.81 20.44 39.75
N ALA A 223 -37.64 19.40 39.87
CA ALA A 223 -38.95 19.17 39.23
C ALA A 223 -39.14 19.24 37.71
N ALA A 224 -39.68 18.12 37.22
CA ALA A 224 -40.16 17.83 35.88
C ALA A 224 -41.28 18.74 35.35
N ALA A 225 -41.27 18.96 34.04
CA ALA A 225 -42.43 19.35 33.23
C ALA A 225 -42.45 18.54 31.92
N PRO A 226 -43.64 18.16 31.39
CA PRO A 226 -43.75 17.30 30.22
C PRO A 226 -43.65 18.10 28.92
N VAL A 227 -42.84 17.63 27.98
CA VAL A 227 -42.70 18.21 26.63
C VAL A 227 -43.76 17.62 25.71
N LEU A 228 -44.61 18.48 25.14
CA LEU A 228 -45.52 18.17 24.03
C LEU A 228 -44.73 17.88 22.75
N ALA A 229 -45.03 16.77 22.09
CA ALA A 229 -44.50 16.42 20.77
C ALA A 229 -45.19 17.23 19.65
N PRO A 230 -44.44 17.81 18.68
CA PRO A 230 -45.04 18.40 17.50
C PRO A 230 -45.43 17.33 16.46
N ARG A 231 -46.64 17.46 15.89
CA ARG A 231 -47.11 16.68 14.74
C ARG A 231 -46.48 17.23 13.46
N TYR A 232 -45.73 16.42 12.73
CA TYR A 232 -45.32 16.70 11.35
C TYR A 232 -46.35 16.15 10.34
N PRO A 233 -46.62 16.87 9.23
CA PRO A 233 -47.45 16.35 8.13
C PRO A 233 -46.66 15.35 7.25
N PRO A 234 -47.36 14.42 6.56
CA PRO A 234 -46.71 13.42 5.70
C PRO A 234 -46.17 14.04 4.40
N PRO A 235 -45.05 13.52 3.85
CA PRO A 235 -44.50 13.97 2.58
C PRO A 235 -45.29 13.45 1.38
N ALA A 236 -45.37 14.28 0.33
CA ALA A 236 -46.02 13.99 -0.95
C ALA A 236 -45.25 12.94 -1.78
N PRO A 237 -45.94 12.18 -2.65
CA PRO A 237 -45.33 11.12 -3.44
C PRO A 237 -44.43 11.66 -4.57
N VAL A 238 -43.21 11.14 -4.65
CA VAL A 238 -42.27 11.38 -5.75
C VAL A 238 -42.65 10.47 -6.92
N LEU A 239 -42.98 11.09 -8.05
CA LEU A 239 -43.25 10.47 -9.33
C LEU A 239 -41.92 10.06 -9.98
N ASN A 240 -41.65 8.75 -10.05
CA ASN A 240 -40.59 8.20 -10.87
C ASN A 240 -41.05 8.18 -12.32
N ASP A 241 -40.45 9.01 -13.17
CA ASP A 241 -40.60 8.88 -14.62
C ASP A 241 -39.25 8.58 -15.26
N ALA A 242 -39.16 7.37 -15.80
CA ALA A 242 -38.01 6.83 -16.50
C ALA A 242 -38.15 7.15 -17.98
N ARG A 243 -37.23 7.95 -18.53
CA ARG A 243 -37.00 7.98 -19.99
C ARG A 243 -35.52 8.02 -20.33
N SER A 244 -35.05 6.83 -20.71
CA SER A 244 -33.88 6.55 -21.52
C SER A 244 -33.89 7.42 -22.79
N ARG A 245 -32.82 8.18 -23.04
CA ARG A 245 -32.48 8.67 -24.37
C ARG A 245 -31.10 8.14 -24.75
N LEU A 246 -31.11 7.35 -25.82
CA LEU A 246 -29.94 6.96 -26.60
C LEU A 246 -29.21 8.21 -27.08
N VAL A 247 -27.90 8.23 -26.87
CA VAL A 247 -26.98 9.21 -27.45
C VAL A 247 -26.29 8.51 -28.62
N GLU A 248 -26.53 9.01 -29.83
CA GLU A 248 -25.82 8.62 -31.05
C GLU A 248 -24.40 9.23 -31.08
N PRO A 249 -23.43 8.53 -31.67
CA PRO A 249 -22.05 9.02 -31.78
C PRO A 249 -21.92 10.09 -32.89
N ILE A 250 -21.33 11.22 -32.52
CA ILE A 250 -20.96 12.31 -33.44
C ILE A 250 -19.59 11.99 -34.04
N GLU A 251 -19.54 11.80 -35.35
CA GLU A 251 -18.29 11.73 -36.13
C GLU A 251 -17.75 13.15 -36.39
N ILE A 252 -16.52 13.41 -35.96
CA ILE A 252 -15.80 14.65 -36.23
C ILE A 252 -14.76 14.37 -37.33
N PRO A 253 -14.82 15.04 -38.50
CA PRO A 253 -13.80 14.89 -39.53
C PRO A 253 -12.53 15.67 -39.15
N ILE A 254 -11.39 14.97 -39.14
CA ILE A 254 -10.07 15.56 -38.95
C ILE A 254 -9.52 15.93 -40.32
N THR A 255 -9.43 17.23 -40.61
CA THR A 255 -8.71 17.76 -41.78
C THR A 255 -7.27 18.09 -41.38
N TYR A 256 -6.32 17.41 -42.02
CA TYR A 256 -4.88 17.64 -41.90
C TYR A 256 -4.50 18.90 -42.68
N VAL A 257 -3.84 19.86 -42.02
CA VAL A 257 -3.26 21.05 -42.67
C VAL A 257 -1.74 20.97 -42.49
N ASP A 258 -1.01 20.93 -43.60
CA ASP A 258 0.45 20.90 -43.60
C ASP A 258 1.05 22.22 -43.08
N PRO A 259 2.08 22.17 -42.22
CA PRO A 259 2.78 23.37 -41.75
C PRO A 259 3.76 23.90 -42.81
N PRO A 260 3.91 25.24 -42.94
CA PRO A 260 4.81 25.83 -43.93
C PRO A 260 6.29 25.74 -43.50
N LEU A 261 7.14 25.44 -44.49
CA LEU A 261 8.59 25.52 -44.45
C LEU A 261 9.09 26.93 -44.09
N VAL A 262 9.78 27.06 -42.96
CA VAL A 262 10.51 28.28 -42.58
C VAL A 262 12.00 28.08 -42.86
N HIS A 263 12.53 28.85 -43.81
CA HIS A 263 13.97 28.98 -44.07
C HIS A 263 14.64 29.74 -42.93
N VAL A 264 15.54 29.07 -42.21
CA VAL A 264 16.45 29.70 -41.23
C VAL A 264 17.69 30.18 -41.97
N ARG A 265 17.92 31.50 -41.94
CA ARG A 265 19.10 32.18 -42.50
C ARG A 265 20.10 32.39 -41.36
N GLU A 266 21.25 31.73 -41.43
CA GLU A 266 22.38 31.93 -40.52
C GLU A 266 23.03 33.30 -40.74
N ALA A 267 23.22 34.06 -39.65
CA ALA A 267 24.16 35.18 -39.60
C ALA A 267 24.66 35.38 -38.15
N THR A 268 25.87 34.90 -37.88
CA THR A 268 26.74 35.37 -36.77
C THR A 268 27.23 36.80 -37.05
N PRO A 269 27.51 37.60 -36.00
CA PRO A 269 28.90 37.72 -35.57
C PRO A 269 29.13 37.84 -34.04
N ARG A 270 30.30 37.32 -33.62
CA ARG A 270 30.92 37.50 -32.30
C ARG A 270 31.33 38.96 -32.05
N PRO A 271 31.32 39.42 -30.78
CA PRO A 271 32.26 40.43 -30.33
C PRO A 271 33.30 39.86 -29.36
N ALA A 272 34.51 40.40 -29.50
CA ALA A 272 35.68 40.18 -28.66
C ALA A 272 35.51 40.85 -27.28
N VAL A 273 36.06 40.23 -26.23
CA VAL A 273 36.17 40.83 -24.89
C VAL A 273 37.66 40.95 -24.53
N THR A 274 38.06 42.18 -24.25
CA THR A 274 39.40 42.61 -23.82
C THR A 274 39.32 43.12 -22.38
N HIS A 275 40.27 42.67 -21.54
CA HIS A 275 40.73 43.23 -20.26
C HIS A 275 39.70 43.32 -19.11
N LEU A 276 40.02 43.16 -17.82
CA LEU A 276 41.07 43.80 -17.04
C LEU A 276 41.22 43.00 -15.72
N ARG A 277 42.46 42.80 -15.25
CA ARG A 277 42.76 42.29 -13.90
C ARG A 277 42.75 43.48 -12.94
N ASP A 278 41.93 43.41 -11.90
CA ASP A 278 42.11 44.23 -10.69
C ASP A 278 42.42 43.36 -9.47
N VAL A 279 43.48 43.76 -8.80
CA VAL A 279 44.02 43.26 -7.54
C VAL A 279 43.46 44.16 -6.43
N THR A 280 42.97 43.60 -5.33
CA THR A 280 42.65 44.39 -4.12
C THR A 280 42.86 43.54 -2.87
N PRO A 281 43.31 44.13 -1.73
CA PRO A 281 44.23 43.48 -0.80
C PRO A 281 43.56 42.88 0.44
N ALA A 282 44.34 42.05 1.14
CA ALA A 282 44.01 41.40 2.41
C ALA A 282 43.87 42.39 3.58
N PRO A 283 42.97 42.13 4.55
CA PRO A 283 43.00 42.79 5.85
C PRO A 283 43.74 41.96 6.92
N ALA A 284 44.44 42.70 7.80
CA ALA A 284 45.25 42.28 8.94
C ALA A 284 44.41 41.75 10.13
N PRO A 285 45.02 41.02 11.10
CA PRO A 285 44.29 40.30 12.15
C PRO A 285 43.93 41.18 13.35
N VAL A 286 42.69 41.02 13.84
CA VAL A 286 42.19 41.62 15.08
C VAL A 286 42.51 40.71 16.26
N ALA A 287 43.26 41.23 17.22
CA ALA A 287 43.50 40.60 18.51
C ALA A 287 42.29 40.79 19.44
N VAL A 288 41.73 39.70 19.96
CA VAL A 288 40.67 39.73 20.99
C VAL A 288 41.26 39.29 22.33
N ARG A 289 41.19 40.20 23.31
CA ARG A 289 41.53 39.97 24.73
C ARG A 289 40.56 38.98 25.35
N ARG A 290 41.12 38.01 26.08
CA ARG A 290 40.42 37.12 27.03
C ARG A 290 40.18 37.88 28.33
N ASP A 291 38.93 37.96 28.76
CA ASP A 291 38.59 38.20 30.16
C ASP A 291 38.22 36.87 30.83
N VAL A 292 38.93 36.58 31.91
CA VAL A 292 38.80 35.41 32.77
C VAL A 292 37.93 35.81 33.97
N THR A 293 36.84 35.07 34.22
CA THR A 293 36.04 35.19 35.45
C THR A 293 36.12 33.85 36.22
N PRO A 294 36.29 33.85 37.56
CA PRO A 294 36.69 32.66 38.31
C PRO A 294 35.54 31.71 38.62
N ALA A 295 35.89 30.42 38.71
CA ALA A 295 35.02 29.30 39.03
C ALA A 295 34.68 29.21 40.54
N PRO A 296 33.47 28.71 40.91
CA PRO A 296 33.16 28.27 42.28
C PRO A 296 33.61 26.81 42.57
N PRO A 297 33.80 26.45 43.85
CA PRO A 297 34.48 25.20 44.26
C PRO A 297 33.61 23.93 44.14
N PRO A 298 34.23 22.73 44.07
CA PRO A 298 33.52 21.48 43.77
C PRO A 298 32.81 20.88 45.00
N VAL A 299 31.55 20.48 44.79
CA VAL A 299 30.79 19.61 45.68
C VAL A 299 31.14 18.16 45.34
N VAL A 300 31.70 17.44 46.31
CA VAL A 300 31.99 16.00 46.23
C VAL A 300 30.67 15.23 46.33
N ARG A 301 30.23 14.60 45.23
CA ARG A 301 29.27 13.49 45.27
C ARG A 301 29.95 12.22 44.76
N ARG A 302 29.76 11.17 45.55
CA ARG A 302 30.43 9.88 45.50
C ARG A 302 29.50 8.92 44.74
N ASP A 303 29.67 8.82 43.43
CA ASP A 303 28.95 7.83 42.61
C ASP A 303 29.85 6.63 42.33
N VAL A 304 29.38 5.47 42.76
CA VAL A 304 29.96 4.15 42.52
C VAL A 304 29.60 3.73 41.09
N THR A 305 30.58 3.71 40.19
CA THR A 305 30.42 3.19 38.82
C THR A 305 30.82 1.71 38.78
N PRO A 306 29.97 0.79 38.27
CA PRO A 306 30.37 -0.59 38.04
C PRO A 306 31.27 -0.70 36.79
N ALA A 307 32.29 -1.55 36.90
CA ALA A 307 33.33 -1.75 35.89
C ALA A 307 32.82 -2.31 34.55
N PRO A 308 33.37 -1.88 33.40
CA PRO A 308 33.07 -2.48 32.10
C PRO A 308 33.83 -3.82 31.90
N PRO A 309 33.24 -4.81 31.20
CA PRO A 309 33.90 -6.09 30.90
C PRO A 309 35.00 -5.95 29.82
N PRO A 310 35.96 -6.89 29.77
CA PRO A 310 37.19 -6.76 28.99
C PRO A 310 36.98 -6.87 27.47
N VAL A 311 37.58 -5.91 26.75
CA VAL A 311 37.68 -5.88 25.29
C VAL A 311 38.75 -6.87 24.84
N VAL A 312 38.32 -7.94 24.16
CA VAL A 312 39.20 -8.86 23.44
C VAL A 312 39.67 -8.16 22.15
N ARG A 313 40.94 -7.77 22.10
CA ARG A 313 41.61 -7.30 20.88
C ARG A 313 41.79 -8.48 19.93
N ARG A 314 41.16 -8.40 18.75
CA ARG A 314 41.44 -9.29 17.62
C ARG A 314 42.35 -8.52 16.66
N ASP A 315 43.51 -9.07 16.38
CA ASP A 315 44.51 -8.48 15.49
C ASP A 315 43.94 -8.26 14.09
N VAL A 316 44.06 -7.02 13.61
CA VAL A 316 43.72 -6.62 12.24
C VAL A 316 45.01 -6.60 11.44
N THR A 317 45.12 -7.53 10.48
CA THR A 317 46.17 -7.56 9.46
C THR A 317 46.10 -6.28 8.60
N PRO A 318 47.21 -5.54 8.40
CA PRO A 318 47.18 -4.32 7.60
C PRO A 318 47.00 -4.62 6.10
N ALA A 319 46.17 -3.81 5.46
CA ALA A 319 45.94 -3.81 4.01
C ALA A 319 47.20 -3.35 3.24
N PRO A 320 47.47 -3.91 2.04
CA PRO A 320 48.58 -3.46 1.20
C PRO A 320 48.30 -2.09 0.55
N PRO A 321 49.35 -1.30 0.25
CA PRO A 321 49.23 0.08 -0.25
C PRO A 321 48.73 0.16 -1.70
N PRO A 322 48.19 1.33 -2.12
CA PRO A 322 47.58 1.50 -3.43
C PRO A 322 48.62 1.53 -4.55
N VAL A 323 48.42 0.68 -5.55
CA VAL A 323 49.20 0.67 -6.80
C VAL A 323 48.65 1.73 -7.74
N SER A 324 49.47 2.74 -8.04
CA SER A 324 49.28 3.70 -9.13
C SER A 324 49.24 2.97 -10.48
N ARG A 325 48.14 3.09 -11.22
CA ARG A 325 48.03 2.62 -12.61
C ARG A 325 47.93 3.81 -13.56
N THR A 326 49.06 4.15 -14.16
CA THR A 326 49.18 4.92 -15.40
C THR A 326 49.80 3.99 -16.45
N ALA A 327 48.99 3.42 -17.34
CA ALA A 327 49.40 2.92 -18.65
C ALA A 327 48.14 2.69 -19.52
N PRO A 328 48.16 3.07 -20.81
CA PRO A 328 47.04 2.87 -21.72
C PRO A 328 46.97 1.41 -22.20
N TRP A 329 45.74 0.92 -22.39
CA TRP A 329 45.46 -0.41 -22.94
C TRP A 329 45.78 -0.46 -24.45
N PRO A 330 46.36 -1.55 -24.96
CA PRO A 330 46.49 -1.76 -26.40
C PRO A 330 45.16 -2.26 -27.01
N GLU A 331 44.89 -1.82 -28.24
CA GLU A 331 43.75 -2.23 -29.05
C GLU A 331 43.71 -3.75 -29.32
N PRO A 332 42.51 -4.36 -29.42
CA PRO A 332 42.37 -5.76 -29.81
C PRO A 332 42.57 -5.96 -31.33
N PRO A 333 43.20 -7.07 -31.76
CA PRO A 333 43.37 -7.36 -33.18
C PRO A 333 42.05 -7.75 -33.84
N ALA A 334 41.80 -7.15 -35.01
CA ALA A 334 40.78 -7.57 -35.95
C ALA A 334 41.16 -8.91 -36.61
N HIS A 335 40.17 -9.80 -36.71
CA HIS A 335 40.03 -10.99 -37.57
C HIS A 335 39.73 -12.28 -36.82
N PHE A 336 38.44 -12.61 -36.76
CA PHE A 336 37.96 -13.98 -36.59
C PHE A 336 37.60 -14.57 -37.97
N PRO A 337 38.07 -15.77 -38.33
CA PRO A 337 37.59 -16.47 -39.52
C PRO A 337 36.21 -17.11 -39.28
N PRO A 338 35.40 -17.33 -40.35
CA PRO A 338 34.06 -17.90 -40.25
C PRO A 338 34.08 -19.39 -39.89
N PRO A 339 33.01 -19.93 -39.28
CA PRO A 339 32.90 -21.33 -38.87
C PRO A 339 32.79 -22.29 -40.07
N PRO A 340 33.29 -23.54 -39.95
CA PRO A 340 33.24 -24.52 -41.03
C PRO A 340 31.82 -25.05 -41.27
N ALA A 341 31.57 -25.34 -42.55
CA ALA A 341 30.32 -25.84 -43.10
C ALA A 341 29.89 -27.19 -42.49
N ARG A 342 28.57 -27.33 -42.38
CA ARG A 342 27.82 -28.49 -41.90
C ARG A 342 28.05 -29.68 -42.85
N VAL A 343 28.64 -30.76 -42.34
CA VAL A 343 28.80 -32.03 -43.06
C VAL A 343 27.44 -32.72 -43.17
N GLU A 344 26.95 -32.86 -44.40
CA GLU A 344 25.86 -33.76 -44.75
C GLU A 344 26.35 -35.22 -44.64
N LEU A 345 25.71 -36.00 -43.77
CA LEU A 345 25.91 -37.44 -43.72
C LEU A 345 25.07 -38.09 -44.81
N GLY A 346 25.77 -38.60 -45.81
CA GLY A 346 25.24 -39.30 -46.95
C GLY A 346 24.60 -40.66 -46.63
N THR A 347 23.60 -40.95 -47.44
CA THR A 347 22.89 -42.21 -47.64
C THR A 347 23.85 -43.35 -48.01
N VAL A 348 23.70 -44.53 -47.39
CA VAL A 348 24.24 -45.81 -47.89
C VAL A 348 23.08 -46.80 -48.04
N PRO A 349 22.98 -47.53 -49.17
CA PRO A 349 21.85 -48.42 -49.46
C PRO A 349 22.13 -49.88 -49.08
N GLY A 350 21.03 -50.59 -48.76
CA GLY A 350 20.80 -52.00 -49.11
C GLY A 350 21.42 -53.07 -48.21
N VAL A 351 20.57 -53.80 -47.46
CA VAL A 351 20.56 -55.28 -47.36
C VAL A 351 19.17 -55.72 -46.84
N GLU A 352 18.45 -56.49 -47.66
CA GLU A 352 17.47 -57.56 -47.31
C GLU A 352 17.89 -58.79 -48.13
N PRO A 353 17.56 -60.07 -47.81
CA PRO A 353 16.28 -60.53 -47.21
C PRO A 353 16.34 -61.70 -46.17
N ALA A 354 15.27 -61.80 -45.35
CA ALA A 354 14.44 -62.95 -44.87
C ALA A 354 15.04 -64.36 -44.50
N PRO A 355 14.28 -65.34 -43.91
CA PRO A 355 13.02 -65.32 -43.14
C PRO A 355 13.06 -66.15 -41.81
N GLY A 356 12.00 -66.08 -40.98
CA GLY A 356 11.70 -67.14 -39.99
C GLY A 356 10.70 -66.76 -38.88
N PRO A 357 9.49 -67.35 -38.82
CA PRO A 357 8.50 -67.07 -37.77
C PRO A 357 8.65 -68.06 -36.59
N ILE A 358 8.66 -67.54 -35.36
CA ILE A 358 8.58 -68.36 -34.14
C ILE A 358 7.14 -68.37 -33.62
N ALA A 359 6.73 -69.60 -33.31
CA ALA A 359 5.40 -70.09 -32.98
C ALA A 359 4.74 -69.46 -31.74
N ALA A 360 3.40 -69.46 -31.80
CA ALA A 360 2.49 -69.20 -30.70
C ALA A 360 2.50 -70.33 -29.64
N PRO A 361 2.28 -70.04 -28.35
CA PRO A 361 2.10 -71.06 -27.32
C PRO A 361 0.69 -71.70 -27.35
N PRO A 362 0.55 -72.97 -26.94
CA PRO A 362 -0.65 -73.77 -27.13
C PRO A 362 -1.74 -73.55 -26.07
N ALA A 363 -2.97 -73.86 -26.49
CA ALA A 363 -4.21 -73.88 -25.73
C ALA A 363 -4.22 -74.94 -24.59
N PRO A 364 -4.92 -74.68 -23.47
CA PRO A 364 -5.21 -75.71 -22.47
C PRO A 364 -6.44 -76.58 -22.85
N PRO A 365 -6.46 -77.86 -22.45
CA PRO A 365 -7.52 -78.82 -22.77
C PRO A 365 -8.80 -78.67 -21.92
N PRO A 366 -9.94 -79.23 -22.38
CA PRO A 366 -11.25 -79.07 -21.77
C PRO A 366 -11.59 -80.13 -20.70
N ASP A 367 -12.50 -79.71 -19.80
CA ASP A 367 -13.50 -80.46 -19.05
C ASP A 367 -13.11 -81.67 -18.18
N THR A 368 -13.26 -81.49 -16.86
CA THR A 368 -13.89 -82.51 -16.01
C THR A 368 -15.02 -81.90 -15.19
N VAL A 369 -16.21 -82.39 -15.50
CA VAL A 369 -17.47 -82.18 -14.79
C VAL A 369 -17.40 -82.94 -13.46
N VAL A 370 -17.56 -82.23 -12.33
CA VAL A 370 -18.06 -82.84 -11.09
C VAL A 370 -19.25 -82.03 -10.61
N VAL A 371 -20.41 -82.65 -10.77
CA VAL A 371 -21.70 -82.28 -10.18
C VAL A 371 -21.68 -82.66 -8.70
N ALA A 372 -21.80 -81.69 -7.79
CA ALA A 372 -22.26 -81.94 -6.42
C ALA A 372 -22.85 -80.68 -5.75
N GLU A 373 -24.08 -80.85 -5.28
CA GLU A 373 -24.79 -80.13 -4.21
C GLU A 373 -25.31 -78.71 -4.42
N SER A 374 -26.51 -78.69 -5.01
CA SER A 374 -27.54 -77.67 -4.83
C SER A 374 -28.19 -77.76 -3.43
N ARG A 375 -27.67 -77.06 -2.43
CA ARG A 375 -28.46 -76.67 -1.23
C ARG A 375 -27.85 -75.45 -0.54
N GLY A 376 -28.25 -74.25 -0.98
CA GLY A 376 -27.81 -73.00 -0.33
C GLY A 376 -28.07 -71.71 -1.10
N LYS A 377 -29.12 -71.65 -1.94
CA LYS A 377 -29.41 -70.45 -2.77
C LYS A 377 -30.38 -69.45 -2.13
N ARG A 378 -31.01 -69.74 -0.98
CA ARG A 378 -31.95 -68.80 -0.33
C ARG A 378 -31.32 -67.87 0.73
N THR A 379 -30.13 -68.19 1.26
CA THR A 379 -29.45 -67.36 2.26
C THR A 379 -28.51 -66.29 1.67
N ARG A 380 -28.14 -66.37 0.39
CA ARG A 380 -27.24 -65.39 -0.28
C ARG A 380 -27.94 -64.15 -0.85
N ILE A 381 -29.27 -64.18 -1.02
CA ILE A 381 -30.04 -63.03 -1.51
C ILE A 381 -30.42 -62.08 -0.36
N VAL A 382 -30.54 -62.59 0.87
CA VAL A 382 -30.94 -61.78 2.02
C VAL A 382 -29.80 -60.87 2.52
N THR A 383 -28.53 -61.29 2.41
CA THR A 383 -27.38 -60.50 2.87
C THR A 383 -26.96 -59.38 1.92
N SER A 384 -27.13 -59.55 0.60
CA SER A 384 -26.85 -58.49 -0.38
C SER A 384 -27.89 -57.38 -0.35
N VAL A 385 -29.16 -57.69 -0.09
CA VAL A 385 -30.23 -56.69 0.06
C VAL A 385 -30.07 -55.88 1.35
N LEU A 386 -29.65 -56.50 2.46
CA LEU A 386 -29.39 -55.77 3.72
C LEU A 386 -28.21 -54.79 3.62
N GLY A 387 -27.14 -55.16 2.89
CA GLY A 387 -25.98 -54.29 2.69
C GLY A 387 -26.32 -53.04 1.87
N VAL A 388 -27.11 -53.19 0.80
CA VAL A 388 -27.58 -52.05 0.01
C VAL A 388 -28.53 -51.17 0.81
N ALA A 389 -29.44 -51.76 1.61
CA ALA A 389 -30.36 -51.01 2.45
C ALA A 389 -29.64 -50.16 3.52
N ALA A 390 -28.56 -50.67 4.13
CA ALA A 390 -27.77 -49.92 5.11
C ALA A 390 -27.04 -48.73 4.49
N VAL A 391 -26.49 -48.89 3.27
CA VAL A 391 -25.83 -47.80 2.53
C VAL A 391 -26.83 -46.73 2.11
N VAL A 392 -28.01 -47.13 1.62
CA VAL A 392 -29.08 -46.20 1.25
C VAL A 392 -29.63 -45.45 2.47
N ALA A 393 -29.80 -46.13 3.61
CA ALA A 393 -30.23 -45.50 4.86
C ALA A 393 -29.20 -44.48 5.39
N GLY A 394 -27.89 -44.80 5.28
CA GLY A 394 -26.81 -43.86 5.63
C GLY A 394 -26.79 -42.61 4.76
N LEU A 395 -26.95 -42.77 3.44
CA LEU A 395 -27.05 -41.66 2.48
C LEU A 395 -28.31 -40.81 2.68
N ALA A 396 -29.45 -41.43 3.01
CA ALA A 396 -30.69 -40.73 3.33
C ALA A 396 -30.59 -39.93 4.64
N GLY A 397 -29.98 -40.52 5.68
CA GLY A 397 -29.72 -39.84 6.95
C GLY A 397 -28.81 -38.62 6.80
N TYR A 398 -27.74 -38.75 6.00
CA TYR A 398 -26.84 -37.63 5.71
C TYR A 398 -27.56 -36.46 5.02
N ARG A 399 -28.40 -36.75 4.00
CA ARG A 399 -29.19 -35.72 3.30
C ARG A 399 -30.26 -35.07 4.18
N ALA A 400 -30.83 -35.82 5.13
CA ALA A 400 -31.80 -35.27 6.08
C ALA A 400 -31.15 -34.26 7.04
N VAL A 401 -29.95 -34.56 7.54
CA VAL A 401 -29.18 -33.64 8.40
C VAL A 401 -28.79 -32.36 7.64
N ASP A 402 -28.40 -32.48 6.38
CA ASP A 402 -28.02 -31.34 5.54
C ASP A 402 -29.21 -30.41 5.23
N ARG A 403 -30.41 -30.99 5.03
CA ARG A 403 -31.67 -30.21 4.88
C ARG A 403 -32.08 -29.48 6.16
N MET A 404 -31.95 -30.09 7.33
CA MET A 404 -32.29 -29.42 8.58
C MET A 404 -31.35 -28.23 8.87
N LYS A 405 -30.10 -28.33 8.43
CA LYS A 405 -29.12 -27.25 8.57
C LYS A 405 -29.44 -26.06 7.67
N SER A 406 -29.81 -26.31 6.42
CA SER A 406 -30.20 -25.26 5.47
C SER A 406 -31.55 -24.60 5.82
N GLN A 407 -32.49 -25.33 6.44
CA GLN A 407 -33.73 -24.72 6.95
C GLN A 407 -33.52 -23.83 8.19
N ARG A 408 -32.58 -24.18 9.10
CA ARG A 408 -32.21 -23.31 10.23
C ARG A 408 -31.54 -22.01 9.79
N GLU A 409 -30.74 -22.05 8.73
CA GLU A 409 -30.08 -20.87 8.17
C GLU A 409 -31.08 -19.95 7.44
N ALA A 410 -32.12 -20.52 6.80
CA ALA A 410 -33.21 -19.75 6.18
C ALA A 410 -34.12 -19.07 7.22
N ALA A 411 -34.38 -19.72 8.37
CA ALA A 411 -35.22 -19.16 9.43
C ALA A 411 -34.56 -18.02 10.24
N ALA A 412 -33.24 -17.89 10.19
CA ALA A 412 -32.49 -16.88 10.93
C ALA A 412 -32.27 -15.55 10.18
N SER A 413 -32.78 -15.43 8.94
CA SER A 413 -32.53 -14.28 8.05
C SER A 413 -33.74 -13.38 7.84
N THR A 414 -34.57 -13.16 8.88
CA THR A 414 -35.58 -12.10 8.86
C THR A 414 -34.95 -10.82 9.42
N PRO A 415 -34.68 -9.78 8.59
CA PRO A 415 -34.14 -8.52 9.08
C PRO A 415 -35.21 -7.74 9.84
N ALA A 416 -34.84 -7.21 11.00
CA ALA A 416 -35.67 -6.28 11.78
C ALA A 416 -35.74 -4.89 11.08
N PRO A 417 -36.83 -4.12 11.24
CA PRO A 417 -36.98 -2.81 10.62
C PRO A 417 -36.00 -1.81 11.25
N VAL A 418 -35.28 -1.06 10.42
CA VAL A 418 -34.31 -0.04 10.83
C VAL A 418 -35.04 1.29 11.07
N GLU A 419 -34.94 1.82 12.29
CA GLU A 419 -35.38 3.19 12.62
C GLU A 419 -34.41 4.25 12.06
N PRO A 420 -34.92 5.36 11.49
CA PRO A 420 -34.09 6.43 10.96
C PRO A 420 -33.58 7.37 12.07
N SER A 421 -32.25 7.51 12.15
CA SER A 421 -31.54 8.46 13.00
C SER A 421 -31.57 9.89 12.44
N THR A 422 -31.86 10.86 13.30
CA THR A 422 -31.95 12.31 13.05
C THR A 422 -30.58 12.98 12.81
N PRO A 423 -30.51 14.09 12.03
CA PRO A 423 -29.27 14.86 11.79
C PRO A 423 -28.97 15.88 12.91
N ASN A 424 -27.68 16.04 13.22
CA ASN A 424 -27.16 17.00 14.21
C ASN A 424 -27.20 18.46 13.73
N GLU A 425 -27.53 19.36 14.66
CA GLU A 425 -27.45 20.83 14.59
C GLU A 425 -26.00 21.37 14.46
N PRO A 426 -25.81 22.57 13.89
CA PRO A 426 -24.51 23.23 13.81
C PRO A 426 -24.17 24.07 15.07
N VAL A 427 -22.88 24.10 15.38
CA VAL A 427 -22.25 24.83 16.49
C VAL A 427 -22.15 26.33 16.17
N ALA A 428 -22.58 27.17 17.11
CA ALA A 428 -22.52 28.62 17.04
C ALA A 428 -21.11 29.17 17.35
N GLU A 429 -20.64 30.10 16.51
CA GLU A 429 -19.42 30.90 16.72
C GLU A 429 -19.67 32.08 17.68
N THR A 430 -18.79 32.18 18.68
CA THR A 430 -18.81 33.24 19.70
C THR A 430 -18.02 34.46 19.21
N SER A 431 -18.70 35.60 19.03
CA SER A 431 -18.09 36.93 18.84
C SER A 431 -17.59 37.52 20.16
N PRO A 432 -16.49 38.31 20.15
CA PRO A 432 -16.23 39.29 21.19
C PRO A 432 -16.33 40.75 20.69
N SER A 433 -17.26 41.42 21.38
CA SER A 433 -17.43 42.83 21.78
C SER A 433 -16.33 43.89 21.50
N ALA A 434 -16.84 45.08 21.18
CA ALA A 434 -16.18 46.31 20.73
C ALA A 434 -15.70 47.28 21.83
N ALA A 435 -14.76 48.18 21.46
CA ALA A 435 -14.70 49.64 21.71
C ALA A 435 -13.33 50.24 21.25
N PRO A 436 -13.15 51.57 21.06
CA PRO A 436 -14.04 52.58 20.49
C PRO A 436 -13.43 53.38 19.31
N THR A 437 -14.33 54.09 18.64
CA THR A 437 -14.28 55.04 17.54
C THR A 437 -13.10 56.03 17.47
N ALA A 438 -12.37 56.02 16.36
CA ALA A 438 -11.64 57.15 15.78
C ALA A 438 -12.03 57.32 14.30
N ALA A 439 -12.10 58.56 13.84
CA ALA A 439 -12.69 59.00 12.57
C ALA A 439 -12.06 58.33 11.31
N PRO A 440 -12.86 58.04 10.26
CA PRO A 440 -12.37 57.32 9.10
C PRO A 440 -11.78 58.27 8.05
N GLU A 441 -10.46 58.29 7.90
CA GLU A 441 -9.86 58.54 6.59
C GLU A 441 -10.14 57.30 5.74
N ALA A 442 -11.09 57.42 4.81
CA ALA A 442 -11.47 56.38 3.87
C ALA A 442 -10.38 56.17 2.80
N VAL A 443 -9.23 55.64 3.22
CA VAL A 443 -8.36 54.90 2.31
C VAL A 443 -9.05 53.54 2.16
N SER A 444 -9.54 53.23 0.96
CA SER A 444 -10.01 51.89 0.59
C SER A 444 -8.85 50.90 0.73
N ALA A 445 -8.58 50.48 1.97
CA ALA A 445 -7.64 49.43 2.29
C ALA A 445 -8.29 48.11 1.93
N LEU A 446 -8.20 47.77 0.64
CA LEU A 446 -8.43 46.41 0.17
C LEU A 446 -7.65 45.46 1.08
N PRO A 447 -8.22 44.28 1.41
CA PRO A 447 -7.60 43.37 2.37
C PRO A 447 -6.23 42.94 1.86
N ALA A 448 -5.19 43.40 2.55
CA ALA A 448 -3.83 42.97 2.31
C ALA A 448 -3.73 41.46 2.57
N CYS A 449 -3.08 40.74 1.67
CA CYS A 449 -2.83 39.31 1.81
C CYS A 449 -1.32 39.04 1.79
N THR A 450 -0.90 37.95 2.44
CA THR A 450 0.52 37.57 2.54
C THR A 450 0.72 36.20 1.94
N CYS A 451 1.63 36.07 0.97
CA CYS A 451 1.95 34.79 0.36
C CYS A 451 3.22 34.20 0.98
N ALA A 452 3.06 33.11 1.75
CA ALA A 452 4.20 32.31 2.18
C ALA A 452 4.91 31.63 0.99
N ARG A 453 4.14 31.20 -0.02
CA ARG A 453 4.62 30.48 -1.21
C ARG A 453 3.72 30.76 -2.41
N SER A 454 4.23 30.50 -3.61
CA SER A 454 3.43 30.51 -4.83
C SER A 454 2.48 29.30 -4.87
N ASP A 455 1.29 29.48 -5.45
CA ASP A 455 0.46 28.37 -5.92
C ASP A 455 1.10 27.82 -7.21
N SER A 456 1.42 26.53 -7.21
CA SER A 456 2.08 25.88 -8.35
C SER A 456 1.54 24.47 -8.53
N PRO A 457 1.33 24.01 -9.78
CA PRO A 457 0.98 22.62 -10.07
C PRO A 457 1.98 21.61 -9.50
N LEU A 458 3.23 22.02 -9.27
CA LEU A 458 4.29 21.17 -8.73
C LEU A 458 4.01 20.66 -7.31
N TRP A 459 3.20 21.37 -6.52
CA TRP A 459 2.88 21.01 -5.14
C TRP A 459 1.42 21.27 -4.75
N ARG A 460 0.54 21.47 -5.73
CA ARG A 460 -0.91 21.64 -5.50
C ARG A 460 -1.53 20.44 -4.77
N THR A 461 -1.04 19.24 -5.06
CA THR A 461 -1.44 17.99 -4.39
C THR A 461 -0.68 17.72 -3.08
N GLY A 462 0.17 18.67 -2.67
CA GLY A 462 1.14 18.51 -1.59
C GLY A 462 2.42 17.82 -2.04
N LEU A 463 3.47 17.93 -1.22
CA LEU A 463 4.75 17.26 -1.46
C LEU A 463 4.91 16.12 -0.46
N PRO A 464 5.28 14.91 -0.90
CA PRO A 464 5.54 13.82 0.02
C PRO A 464 6.83 14.07 0.80
N VAL A 465 6.91 13.48 2.00
CA VAL A 465 8.14 13.41 2.81
C VAL A 465 9.28 12.76 2.03
N LEU A 466 8.95 11.78 1.18
CA LEU A 466 9.89 11.05 0.36
C LEU A 466 9.48 11.17 -1.12
N SER A 467 10.33 11.74 -1.97
CA SER A 467 10.05 11.85 -3.40
C SER A 467 10.78 10.76 -4.19
N MET A 468 10.06 10.15 -5.13
CA MET A 468 10.61 9.18 -6.07
C MET A 468 10.87 9.82 -7.43
N LEU A 469 12.10 9.66 -7.92
CA LEU A 469 12.58 10.20 -9.17
C LEU A 469 13.03 9.03 -10.07
N PRO A 470 12.17 8.55 -10.96
CA PRO A 470 12.59 7.62 -12.00
C PRO A 470 13.54 8.30 -13.00
N ILE A 471 14.66 7.66 -13.30
CA ILE A 471 15.70 8.19 -14.20
C ILE A 471 15.95 7.15 -15.29
N PRO A 472 15.49 7.38 -16.54
CA PRO A 472 15.77 6.47 -17.62
C PRO A 472 17.28 6.41 -17.90
N ASN A 473 17.80 5.20 -18.12
CA ASN A 473 19.20 5.02 -18.48
C ASN A 473 19.45 5.56 -19.89
N LYS A 474 20.53 6.33 -20.07
CA LYS A 474 20.96 6.81 -21.39
C LYS A 474 21.48 5.63 -22.20
N LYS A 475 20.73 5.18 -23.21
CA LYS A 475 21.24 4.32 -24.28
C LYS A 475 21.61 5.21 -25.47
N ASP A 476 22.78 4.99 -26.02
CA ASP A 476 23.27 5.68 -27.23
C ASP A 476 23.39 7.22 -27.12
N GLY A 477 23.67 7.73 -25.92
CA GLY A 477 23.87 9.15 -25.68
C GLY A 477 22.61 10.01 -25.68
N LYS A 478 21.44 9.45 -26.03
CA LYS A 478 20.15 10.12 -25.94
C LYS A 478 19.47 9.79 -24.61
N THR A 479 19.02 10.81 -23.89
CA THR A 479 18.20 10.64 -22.70
C THR A 479 16.81 10.22 -23.15
N ALA A 480 16.36 9.02 -22.83
CA ALA A 480 14.98 8.63 -23.13
C ALA A 480 14.02 9.55 -22.36
N ALA A 481 12.93 9.96 -23.01
CA ALA A 481 11.97 10.90 -22.42
C ALA A 481 11.10 10.26 -21.33
N SER A 482 10.94 8.92 -21.36
CA SER A 482 10.11 8.17 -20.43
C SER A 482 10.72 6.79 -20.13
N ILE A 483 10.32 6.20 -19.00
CA ILE A 483 10.65 4.80 -18.71
C ILE A 483 9.78 3.92 -19.59
N ALA A 484 10.38 3.31 -20.60
CA ALA A 484 9.74 2.32 -21.45
C ALA A 484 10.53 0.99 -21.39
N PRO A 485 9.86 -0.16 -21.58
CA PRO A 485 10.57 -1.41 -21.72
C PRO A 485 11.38 -1.39 -23.01
N VAL A 486 12.66 -1.79 -22.93
CA VAL A 486 13.53 -2.00 -24.07
C VAL A 486 13.45 -3.46 -24.47
N VAL A 487 13.24 -3.73 -25.75
CA VAL A 487 13.27 -5.08 -26.31
C VAL A 487 14.73 -5.44 -26.57
N ASP A 488 15.22 -6.53 -25.99
CA ASP A 488 16.57 -7.06 -26.27
C ASP A 488 16.63 -7.79 -27.62
N GLU A 489 17.83 -8.23 -28.03
CA GLU A 489 18.05 -8.90 -29.32
C GLU A 489 17.24 -10.20 -29.43
N GLU A 490 16.90 -10.81 -28.29
CA GLU A 490 16.06 -12.01 -28.18
C GLU A 490 14.55 -11.71 -28.23
N GLY A 491 14.15 -10.44 -28.40
CA GLY A 491 12.74 -10.05 -28.47
C GLY A 491 12.06 -9.98 -27.10
N VAL A 492 12.81 -10.00 -25.99
CA VAL A 492 12.28 -9.95 -24.63
C VAL A 492 12.24 -8.51 -24.12
N SER A 493 11.06 -8.04 -23.77
CA SER A 493 10.88 -6.72 -23.14
C SER A 493 11.46 -6.68 -21.72
N ARG A 494 12.34 -5.72 -21.48
CA ARG A 494 13.01 -5.51 -20.19
C ARG A 494 13.05 -4.02 -19.84
N TYR A 495 12.76 -3.72 -18.58
CA TYR A 495 13.01 -2.40 -18.02
C TYR A 495 14.45 -2.30 -17.54
N ASP A 496 15.05 -1.13 -17.75
CA ASP A 496 16.41 -0.79 -17.32
C ASP A 496 16.49 0.72 -17.05
N PHE A 497 16.45 1.10 -15.77
CA PHE A 497 16.42 2.49 -15.34
C PHE A 497 16.98 2.63 -13.92
N ASP A 498 17.36 3.85 -13.55
CA ASP A 498 17.72 4.20 -12.18
C ASP A 498 16.50 4.73 -11.42
N VAL A 499 16.41 4.45 -10.13
CA VAL A 499 15.44 5.08 -9.21
C VAL A 499 16.24 5.86 -8.17
N ALA A 500 16.03 7.17 -8.14
CA ALA A 500 16.55 8.02 -7.08
C ALA A 500 15.43 8.42 -6.11
N ILE A 501 15.74 8.43 -4.82
CA ILE A 501 14.82 8.81 -3.76
C ILE A 501 15.40 9.96 -2.99
N VAL A 502 14.58 10.97 -2.70
CA VAL A 502 14.99 12.16 -1.97
C VAL A 502 14.15 12.32 -0.71
N ASN A 503 14.80 12.41 0.46
CA ASN A 503 14.13 12.79 1.70
C ASN A 503 13.92 14.31 1.71
N ASN A 504 12.67 14.74 1.63
CA ASN A 504 12.32 16.15 1.66
C ASN A 504 12.10 16.70 3.07
N ALA A 505 12.02 15.85 4.10
CA ALA A 505 11.73 16.27 5.46
C ALA A 505 12.98 16.74 6.22
N ALA A 506 12.76 17.57 7.23
CA ALA A 506 13.80 18.05 8.16
C ALA A 506 14.35 16.96 9.08
N ILE A 507 13.66 15.82 9.17
CA ILE A 507 14.05 14.67 9.97
C ILE A 507 14.65 13.59 9.07
N GLY A 508 15.64 12.85 9.58
CA GLY A 508 16.16 11.67 8.90
C GLY A 508 15.13 10.54 8.88
N LEU A 509 15.09 9.80 7.77
CA LEU A 509 14.20 8.65 7.60
C LEU A 509 15.00 7.37 7.75
N ARG A 510 14.57 6.52 8.68
CA ARG A 510 15.15 5.19 8.85
C ARG A 510 14.43 4.19 7.96
N ASP A 511 15.16 3.20 7.49
CA ASP A 511 14.61 2.03 6.78
C ASP A 511 13.77 2.39 5.54
N VAL A 512 14.37 3.16 4.60
CA VAL A 512 13.68 3.46 3.33
C VAL A 512 13.51 2.18 2.52
N ARG A 513 12.25 1.85 2.22
CA ARG A 513 11.83 0.63 1.53
C ARG A 513 10.96 0.98 0.32
N ILE A 514 11.30 0.35 -0.80
CA ILE A 514 10.57 0.49 -2.06
C ILE A 514 10.41 -0.90 -2.66
N VAL A 515 9.27 -1.13 -3.29
CA VAL A 515 9.03 -2.34 -4.06
C VAL A 515 8.81 -1.96 -5.51
N VAL A 516 9.67 -2.49 -6.38
CA VAL A 516 9.52 -2.38 -7.83
C VAL A 516 8.98 -3.71 -8.35
N THR A 517 7.77 -3.72 -8.87
CA THR A 517 7.16 -4.90 -9.48
C THR A 517 7.22 -4.80 -10.99
N PHE A 518 7.83 -5.81 -11.61
CA PHE A 518 7.82 -6.02 -13.05
C PHE A 518 6.79 -7.08 -13.38
N ALA A 519 5.97 -6.87 -14.42
CA ALA A 519 5.07 -7.90 -14.91
C ALA A 519 4.99 -7.89 -16.43
N ARG A 520 4.59 -9.01 -17.02
CA ARG A 520 4.34 -9.13 -18.46
C ARG A 520 2.84 -9.19 -18.69
N ARG A 521 2.38 -8.65 -19.81
CA ARG A 521 1.03 -8.93 -20.31
C ARG A 521 1.11 -10.02 -21.37
N ASN A 522 0.26 -11.03 -21.24
CA ASN A 522 0.11 -12.02 -22.30
C ASN A 522 -0.69 -11.41 -23.48
N SER A 523 -0.86 -12.19 -24.55
CA SER A 523 -1.64 -11.76 -25.73
C SER A 523 -3.12 -11.45 -25.44
N LYS A 524 -3.65 -11.92 -24.30
CA LYS A 524 -5.01 -11.61 -23.83
C LYS A 524 -5.07 -10.34 -22.96
N GLY A 525 -3.94 -9.67 -22.77
CA GLY A 525 -3.82 -8.51 -21.89
C GLY A 525 -3.78 -8.86 -20.41
N GLU A 526 -3.74 -10.14 -20.03
CA GLU A 526 -3.69 -10.57 -18.63
C GLU A 526 -2.27 -10.42 -18.08
N ARG A 527 -2.18 -9.97 -16.83
CA ARG A 527 -0.91 -9.80 -16.12
C ARG A 527 -0.37 -11.16 -15.68
N ILE A 528 0.79 -11.55 -16.19
CA ILE A 528 1.51 -12.79 -15.86
C ILE A 528 2.95 -12.51 -15.44
N GLY A 529 3.54 -13.44 -14.67
CA GLY A 529 4.98 -13.40 -14.34
C GLY A 529 5.41 -12.19 -13.51
N ALA A 530 4.58 -11.75 -12.57
CA ALA A 530 4.92 -10.63 -11.69
C ALA A 530 6.15 -10.98 -10.84
N THR A 531 7.18 -10.13 -10.91
CA THR A 531 8.43 -10.25 -10.16
C THR A 531 8.62 -8.98 -9.33
N ASP A 532 8.61 -9.14 -8.02
CA ASP A 532 8.86 -8.04 -7.08
C ASP A 532 10.36 -7.92 -6.77
N ARG A 533 10.88 -6.71 -6.79
CA ARG A 533 12.21 -6.36 -6.29
C ARG A 533 12.09 -5.35 -5.16
N GLY A 534 12.45 -5.78 -3.95
CA GLY A 534 12.60 -4.88 -2.81
C GLY A 534 13.92 -4.11 -2.93
N LEU A 535 13.84 -2.79 -2.90
CA LEU A 535 14.97 -1.89 -2.74
C LEU A 535 14.96 -1.39 -1.29
N PHE A 536 16.10 -1.54 -0.62
CA PHE A 536 16.24 -1.19 0.78
C PHE A 536 17.50 -0.34 0.98
N TRP A 537 17.36 0.74 1.75
CA TRP A 537 18.49 1.50 2.26
C TRP A 537 18.67 1.22 3.74
N GLU A 538 19.74 0.51 4.07
CA GLU A 538 20.14 0.22 5.45
C GLU A 538 20.87 1.44 6.00
N GLY A 539 20.11 2.41 6.51
CA GLY A 539 20.67 3.63 7.07
C GLY A 539 19.64 4.74 7.24
N GLU A 540 20.05 5.78 7.96
CA GLU A 540 19.27 7.01 8.03
C GLU A 540 19.49 7.82 6.75
N LEU A 541 18.43 8.03 5.98
CA LEU A 541 18.43 8.96 4.87
C LEU A 541 18.19 10.37 5.43
N GLY A 542 19.28 11.11 5.65
CA GLY A 542 19.23 12.44 6.25
C GLY A 542 18.43 13.48 5.42
N PRO A 543 18.20 14.68 5.98
CA PRO A 543 17.45 15.75 5.31
C PRO A 543 18.08 16.17 3.97
N ALA A 544 17.25 16.32 2.94
CA ALA A 544 17.66 16.59 1.55
C ALA A 544 18.79 15.68 1.03
N ARG A 545 18.88 14.44 1.53
CA ARG A 545 19.77 13.42 0.98
C ARG A 545 19.03 12.56 0.00
N SER A 546 19.79 12.02 -0.96
CA SER A 546 19.28 11.07 -1.91
C SER A 546 20.06 9.77 -1.94
N VAL A 547 19.34 8.70 -2.23
CA VAL A 547 19.87 7.36 -2.50
C VAL A 547 19.41 6.94 -3.88
N LYS A 548 20.24 6.17 -4.59
CA LYS A 548 19.96 5.72 -5.95
C LYS A 548 20.18 4.21 -6.05
N TRP A 549 19.26 3.54 -6.73
CA TRP A 549 19.41 2.15 -7.15
C TRP A 549 19.30 2.04 -8.67
N SER A 550 20.08 1.15 -9.26
CA SER A 550 19.89 0.73 -10.64
C SER A 550 18.98 -0.49 -10.65
N VAL A 551 17.88 -0.41 -11.41
CA VAL A 551 16.84 -1.43 -11.40
C VAL A 551 16.65 -1.96 -12.81
N SER A 552 16.72 -3.29 -12.95
CA SER A 552 16.40 -3.97 -14.19
C SER A 552 15.54 -5.19 -13.93
N GLY A 553 14.61 -5.45 -14.84
CA GLY A 553 13.66 -6.55 -14.71
C GLY A 553 12.91 -6.84 -16.01
N PRO A 554 12.57 -8.11 -16.27
CA PRO A 554 11.75 -8.46 -17.43
C PRO A 554 10.31 -8.00 -17.22
N GLY A 555 9.70 -7.38 -18.23
CA GLY A 555 8.32 -6.91 -18.10
C GLY A 555 7.89 -5.98 -19.22
N THR A 556 6.59 -5.90 -19.41
CA THR A 556 5.92 -4.86 -20.20
C THR A 556 5.16 -3.88 -19.31
N GLU A 557 4.95 -4.23 -18.04
CA GLU A 557 4.31 -3.39 -17.02
C GLU A 557 5.27 -3.19 -15.84
N LEU A 558 5.29 -1.96 -15.33
CA LEU A 558 6.10 -1.52 -14.20
C LEU A 558 5.18 -0.89 -13.15
N LYS A 559 5.36 -1.28 -11.88
CA LYS A 559 4.75 -0.61 -10.73
C LYS A 559 5.82 -0.34 -9.69
N ILE A 560 5.84 0.86 -9.13
CA ILE A 560 6.74 1.22 -8.02
C ILE A 560 5.88 1.66 -6.84
N GLU A 561 6.10 1.02 -5.69
CA GLU A 561 5.39 1.28 -4.43
C GLU A 561 6.39 1.68 -3.35
N MET A 562 5.98 2.61 -2.49
CA MET A 562 6.81 3.17 -1.42
C MET A 562 6.00 3.18 -0.11
N ASP A 563 6.64 2.76 0.98
CA ASP A 563 5.96 2.61 2.29
C ASP A 563 5.69 3.97 2.96
N GLU A 564 6.50 4.98 2.69
CA GLU A 564 6.35 6.33 3.27
C GLU A 564 5.35 7.16 2.45
N GLN A 565 4.20 7.45 3.04
CA GLN A 565 3.10 8.20 2.42
C GLN A 565 2.81 9.54 3.10
N ARG A 566 3.59 9.92 4.12
CA ARG A 566 3.41 11.21 4.81
C ARG A 566 3.68 12.40 3.88
N MET A 567 3.00 13.50 4.16
CA MET A 567 3.06 14.73 3.37
C MET A 567 3.72 15.88 4.15
N LEU A 568 4.52 16.70 3.47
CA LEU A 568 5.10 17.91 4.03
C LEU A 568 4.01 18.93 4.39
N GLY A 569 4.24 19.69 5.47
CA GLY A 569 3.31 20.69 5.99
C GLY A 569 2.19 20.11 6.85
N LYS A 570 1.76 18.87 6.60
CA LYS A 570 0.79 18.15 7.43
C LYS A 570 1.47 17.27 8.48
N ASP A 571 2.42 16.44 8.04
CA ASP A 571 3.00 15.38 8.88
C ASP A 571 4.46 15.64 9.24
N ALA A 572 5.16 16.48 8.46
CA ALA A 572 6.56 16.84 8.69
C ALA A 572 6.92 18.21 8.10
N SER A 573 7.89 18.88 8.72
CA SER A 573 8.49 20.10 8.18
C SER A 573 9.48 19.77 7.05
N PRO A 574 9.60 20.62 6.02
CA PRO A 574 10.57 20.43 4.95
C PRO A 574 12.00 20.61 5.47
N ALA A 575 12.97 19.95 4.84
CA ALA A 575 14.39 20.20 5.06
C ALA A 575 14.74 21.66 4.75
N SER A 576 15.83 22.15 5.34
CA SER A 576 16.26 23.54 5.15
C SER A 576 16.73 23.79 3.72
N ALA A 577 16.67 25.06 3.29
CA ALA A 577 17.12 25.44 1.95
C ALA A 577 18.60 25.12 1.73
N ASP A 578 19.45 25.21 2.76
CA ASP A 578 20.87 24.88 2.65
C ASP A 578 21.16 23.38 2.49
N GLU A 579 20.29 22.51 3.01
CA GLU A 579 20.34 21.08 2.72
C GLU A 579 20.02 20.82 1.24
N PHE A 580 18.97 21.44 0.69
CA PHE A 580 18.66 21.32 -0.75
C PHE A 580 19.71 21.97 -1.66
N ALA A 581 20.31 23.09 -1.25
CA ALA A 581 21.38 23.73 -1.98
C ALA A 581 22.61 22.81 -2.10
N ARG A 582 22.88 21.97 -1.10
CA ARG A 582 23.92 20.92 -1.21
C ARG A 582 23.52 19.84 -2.22
N LEU A 583 22.25 19.48 -2.29
CA LEU A 583 21.72 18.49 -3.23
C LEU A 583 21.82 18.94 -4.70
N LEU A 584 21.96 20.24 -4.98
CA LEU A 584 22.28 20.76 -6.32
C LEU A 584 23.62 20.27 -6.89
N ARG A 585 24.51 19.74 -6.05
CA ARG A 585 25.77 19.10 -6.48
C ARG A 585 25.61 17.63 -6.86
N ALA A 586 24.40 17.08 -6.80
CA ALA A 586 24.16 15.70 -7.16
C ALA A 586 24.53 15.43 -8.63
N ARG A 587 25.04 14.22 -8.90
CA ARG A 587 25.46 13.81 -10.25
C ARG A 587 24.29 13.73 -11.24
N GLN A 588 23.09 13.41 -10.77
CA GLN A 588 21.91 13.20 -11.62
C GLN A 588 21.14 14.51 -11.83
N SER A 589 20.81 14.86 -13.07
CA SER A 589 20.04 16.07 -13.41
C SER A 589 18.67 16.09 -12.74
N ALA A 590 17.94 14.97 -12.75
CA ALA A 590 16.63 14.86 -12.10
C ALA A 590 16.67 15.18 -10.60
N VAL A 591 17.72 14.75 -9.89
CA VAL A 591 17.92 15.06 -8.47
C VAL A 591 18.21 16.55 -8.26
N ARG A 592 18.99 17.17 -9.15
CA ARG A 592 19.26 18.61 -9.11
C ARG A 592 18.01 19.44 -9.45
N LEU A 593 17.21 18.99 -10.41
CA LEU A 593 15.94 19.60 -10.78
C LEU A 593 14.94 19.55 -9.61
N HIS A 594 14.84 18.39 -8.95
CA HIS A 594 14.06 18.22 -7.72
C HIS A 594 14.54 19.15 -6.59
N ALA A 595 15.86 19.27 -6.39
CA ALA A 595 16.41 20.21 -5.42
C ALA A 595 16.07 21.67 -5.74
N ALA A 596 16.13 22.08 -7.02
CA ALA A 596 15.69 23.41 -7.46
C ALA A 596 14.19 23.64 -7.21
N MET A 597 13.35 22.62 -7.44
CA MET A 597 11.92 22.65 -7.10
C MET A 597 11.70 22.86 -5.60
N MET A 598 12.44 22.14 -4.75
CA MET A 598 12.33 22.29 -3.30
C MET A 598 12.82 23.66 -2.81
N LEU A 599 13.85 24.24 -3.43
CA LEU A 599 14.26 25.62 -3.17
C LEU A 599 13.16 26.62 -3.54
N ALA A 600 12.50 26.43 -4.69
CA ALA A 600 11.36 27.27 -5.09
C ALA A 600 10.18 27.15 -4.11
N TYR A 601 9.88 25.93 -3.66
CA TYR A 601 8.85 25.67 -2.64
C TYR A 601 9.13 26.39 -1.32
N LEU A 602 10.40 26.51 -0.94
CA LEU A 602 10.86 27.24 0.25
C LEU A 602 10.97 28.76 0.03
N GLY A 603 10.76 29.25 -1.19
CA GLY A 603 10.92 30.65 -1.54
C GLY A 603 12.37 31.14 -1.56
N ASP A 604 13.34 30.23 -1.73
CA ASP A 604 14.76 30.57 -1.76
C ASP A 604 15.15 31.18 -3.12
N PRO A 605 15.84 32.35 -3.15
CA PRO A 605 16.17 33.03 -4.40
C PRO A 605 17.13 32.24 -5.30
N ARG A 606 17.91 31.28 -4.75
CA ARG A 606 18.84 30.44 -5.52
C ARG A 606 18.09 29.49 -6.47
N ALA A 607 16.78 29.28 -6.29
CA ALA A 607 15.99 28.34 -7.08
C ALA A 607 16.02 28.67 -8.59
N VAL A 608 15.94 29.96 -8.96
CA VAL A 608 15.91 30.39 -10.37
C VAL A 608 17.23 30.06 -11.07
N ASP A 609 18.35 30.43 -10.46
CA ASP A 609 19.68 30.18 -11.03
C ASP A 609 19.99 28.68 -11.08
N ALA A 610 19.63 27.96 -10.01
CA ALA A 610 19.75 26.51 -9.95
C ALA A 610 18.97 25.84 -11.08
N ALA A 611 17.70 26.22 -11.29
CA ALA A 611 16.88 25.70 -12.37
C ALA A 611 17.52 26.03 -13.73
N LYS A 612 17.85 27.29 -14.02
CA LYS A 612 18.42 27.73 -15.31
C LYS A 612 19.79 27.12 -15.64
N SER A 613 20.57 26.74 -14.63
CA SER A 613 21.86 26.07 -14.80
C SER A 613 21.75 24.61 -15.29
N LEU A 614 20.55 24.05 -15.31
CA LEU A 614 20.30 22.70 -15.82
C LEU A 614 20.13 22.74 -17.33
N HIS A 615 20.95 21.96 -18.02
CA HIS A 615 20.95 21.78 -19.47
C HIS A 615 20.75 20.29 -19.79
N ASP A 616 20.49 19.97 -21.07
CA ASP A 616 20.27 18.60 -21.56
C ASP A 616 19.10 17.87 -20.88
N LEU A 617 18.06 18.62 -20.51
CA LEU A 617 16.84 18.10 -19.93
C LEU A 617 15.96 17.43 -21.01
N SER A 618 15.18 16.42 -20.62
CA SER A 618 14.09 15.95 -21.46
C SER A 618 13.05 17.07 -21.63
N GLU A 619 12.16 16.95 -22.61
CA GLU A 619 11.07 17.90 -22.82
C GLU A 619 10.18 18.06 -21.57
N THR A 620 9.87 16.95 -20.89
CA THR A 620 9.11 16.93 -19.64
C THR A 620 9.85 17.61 -18.48
N ASP A 621 11.16 17.41 -18.39
CA ASP A 621 12.01 18.06 -17.39
C ASP A 621 12.16 19.56 -17.68
N ALA A 622 12.21 19.97 -18.96
CA ALA A 622 12.25 21.36 -19.37
C ALA A 622 10.95 22.11 -19.04
N LEU A 623 9.79 21.46 -19.19
CA LEU A 623 8.51 22.00 -18.72
C LEU A 623 8.52 22.18 -17.19
N THR A 624 9.05 21.19 -16.46
CA THR A 624 9.21 21.27 -15.00
C THR A 624 10.17 22.39 -14.60
N GLN A 625 11.29 22.55 -15.30
CA GLN A 625 12.24 23.66 -15.11
C GLN A 625 11.55 25.02 -15.31
N ALA A 626 10.75 25.18 -16.37
CA ALA A 626 10.02 26.42 -16.63
C ALA A 626 9.00 26.73 -15.53
N ARG A 627 8.31 25.70 -15.00
CA ARG A 627 7.41 25.81 -13.84
C ARG A 627 8.15 26.26 -12.58
N ILE A 628 9.33 25.70 -12.31
CA ILE A 628 10.16 26.09 -11.16
C ILE A 628 10.55 27.57 -11.26
N VAL A 629 11.00 28.02 -12.44
CA VAL A 629 11.40 29.43 -12.65
C VAL A 629 10.22 30.38 -12.42
N ARG A 630 9.01 30.04 -12.91
CA ARG A 630 7.80 30.84 -12.67
C ARG A 630 7.40 30.83 -11.21
N ALA A 631 7.39 29.66 -10.56
CA ALA A 631 7.01 29.53 -9.16
C ALA A 631 7.98 30.25 -8.21
N ALA A 632 9.26 30.36 -8.58
CA ALA A 632 10.28 31.12 -7.85
C ALA A 632 10.30 32.63 -8.18
N SER A 633 9.39 33.12 -9.02
CA SER A 633 9.26 34.54 -9.32
C SER A 633 9.00 35.35 -8.04
N PRO A 634 9.64 36.53 -7.87
CA PRO A 634 9.34 37.41 -6.75
C PRO A 634 7.91 37.95 -6.82
N ILE A 635 7.31 38.01 -8.01
CA ILE A 635 5.92 38.40 -8.23
C ILE A 635 5.12 37.12 -8.49
N ARG A 636 4.22 36.78 -7.57
CA ARG A 636 3.61 35.44 -7.52
C ARG A 636 2.15 35.47 -7.11
N LEU A 637 1.43 34.41 -7.48
CA LEU A 637 0.07 34.14 -7.03
C LEU A 637 0.11 33.12 -5.90
N CYS A 638 -0.75 33.28 -4.90
CA CYS A 638 -1.00 32.25 -3.89
C CYS A 638 -2.49 32.22 -3.52
N ASP A 639 -2.88 31.24 -2.70
CA ASP A 639 -4.27 31.06 -2.23
C ASP A 639 -5.28 31.08 -3.38
N VAL A 640 -4.91 30.47 -4.50
CA VAL A 640 -5.77 30.37 -5.68
C VAL A 640 -6.95 29.47 -5.34
N SER A 641 -8.15 30.01 -5.48
CA SER A 641 -9.40 29.30 -5.29
C SER A 641 -10.34 29.59 -6.46
N PHE A 642 -11.08 28.58 -6.88
CA PHE A 642 -12.08 28.70 -7.94
C PHE A 642 -13.46 28.57 -7.34
N THR A 643 -14.35 29.47 -7.72
CA THR A 643 -15.78 29.41 -7.39
C THR A 643 -16.51 28.56 -8.44
N GLU A 644 -17.67 28.01 -8.06
CA GLU A 644 -18.52 27.24 -8.98
C GLU A 644 -18.97 28.05 -10.21
N ALA A 645 -19.05 29.38 -10.08
CA ALA A 645 -19.37 30.30 -11.17
C ALA A 645 -18.20 30.49 -12.18
N GLY A 646 -17.08 29.78 -12.00
CA GLY A 646 -15.90 29.89 -12.86
C GLY A 646 -15.00 31.09 -12.57
N SER A 647 -15.37 31.93 -11.58
CA SER A 647 -14.51 33.00 -11.10
C SER A 647 -13.39 32.47 -10.22
N MET A 648 -12.20 33.03 -10.36
CA MET A 648 -11.03 32.75 -9.55
C MET A 648 -10.82 33.86 -8.53
N SER A 649 -10.48 33.52 -7.30
CA SER A 649 -9.89 34.45 -6.34
C SER A 649 -8.48 33.99 -5.97
N ALA A 650 -7.52 34.92 -5.99
CA ALA A 650 -6.14 34.66 -5.62
C ALA A 650 -5.53 35.86 -4.88
N CYS A 651 -4.41 35.66 -4.21
CA CYS A 651 -3.56 36.73 -3.71
C CYS A 651 -2.42 36.98 -4.71
N ALA A 652 -2.38 38.17 -5.32
CA ALA A 652 -1.26 38.62 -6.13
C ALA A 652 -0.25 39.32 -5.24
N PHE A 653 0.93 38.73 -5.05
CA PHE A 653 1.95 39.19 -4.12
C PHE A 653 3.19 39.69 -4.85
N ASN A 654 3.64 40.89 -4.47
CA ASN A 654 4.88 41.47 -4.94
C ASN A 654 5.96 41.34 -3.85
N GLY A 655 6.87 40.39 -4.05
CA GLY A 655 8.02 40.16 -3.18
C GLY A 655 9.22 41.07 -3.45
N THR A 656 9.14 42.02 -4.39
CA THR A 656 10.23 42.97 -4.68
C THR A 656 10.19 44.17 -3.73
N ASP A 657 11.25 44.99 -3.76
CA ASP A 657 11.36 46.23 -2.96
C ASP A 657 10.74 47.45 -3.67
N ALA A 658 10.31 47.30 -4.92
CA ALA A 658 9.71 48.35 -5.72
C ALA A 658 8.22 48.07 -5.97
N PRO A 659 7.36 49.10 -6.10
CA PRO A 659 6.01 48.91 -6.59
C PRO A 659 6.04 48.37 -8.03
N VAL A 660 5.04 47.55 -8.38
CA VAL A 660 4.91 46.95 -9.71
C VAL A 660 3.60 47.41 -10.35
N ASP A 661 3.72 48.14 -11.46
CA ASP A 661 2.59 48.57 -12.29
C ASP A 661 2.33 47.59 -13.43
N GLY A 662 1.13 47.65 -14.03
CA GLY A 662 0.83 46.90 -15.25
C GLY A 662 0.83 45.38 -15.13
N ALA A 663 0.72 44.84 -13.91
CA ALA A 663 0.66 43.40 -13.67
C ALA A 663 -0.63 42.78 -14.26
N SER A 664 -0.48 41.62 -14.88
CA SER A 664 -1.60 40.82 -15.40
C SER A 664 -1.45 39.36 -15.01
N ILE A 665 -2.56 38.74 -14.64
CA ILE A 665 -2.64 37.29 -14.41
C ILE A 665 -2.77 36.64 -15.79
N VAL A 666 -1.90 35.69 -16.09
CA VAL A 666 -1.85 34.99 -17.37
C VAL A 666 -1.89 33.50 -17.10
N GLU A 667 -2.75 32.80 -17.84
CA GLU A 667 -2.75 31.34 -17.88
C GLU A 667 -1.61 30.85 -18.78
N VAL A 668 -0.83 29.88 -18.29
CA VAL A 668 0.27 29.28 -19.03
C VAL A 668 -0.19 27.91 -19.54
N GLY A 669 -0.35 27.78 -20.86
CA GLY A 669 -0.73 26.53 -21.53
C GLY A 669 -0.49 26.62 -23.05
N GLU A 670 -0.74 25.53 -23.77
CA GLU A 670 -0.53 25.45 -25.24
C GLU A 670 -1.59 26.25 -26.06
N GLY A 671 -2.59 26.85 -25.40
CA GLY A 671 -3.72 27.53 -26.03
C GLY A 671 -3.72 29.06 -25.91
N SER A 672 -4.88 29.66 -26.21
CA SER A 672 -5.11 31.10 -26.09
C SER A 672 -4.83 31.58 -24.66
N LEU A 673 -3.81 32.44 -24.52
CA LEU A 673 -3.41 33.03 -23.25
C LEU A 673 -4.53 33.93 -22.73
N ARG A 674 -5.38 33.41 -21.84
CA ARG A 674 -6.29 34.24 -21.06
C ARG A 674 -5.45 35.14 -20.16
N SER A 675 -5.65 36.44 -20.29
CA SER A 675 -4.97 37.45 -19.49
C SER A 675 -5.99 38.39 -18.86
N VAL A 676 -5.84 38.63 -17.56
CA VAL A 676 -6.69 39.56 -16.81
C VAL A 676 -5.79 40.56 -16.07
N PRO A 677 -5.97 41.87 -16.26
CA PRO A 677 -5.17 42.87 -15.56
C PRO A 677 -5.47 42.82 -14.05
N VAL A 678 -4.44 42.98 -13.22
CA VAL A 678 -4.58 43.14 -11.75
C VAL A 678 -5.21 44.50 -11.39
N GLY A 679 -5.14 45.46 -12.32
CA GLY A 679 -5.85 46.74 -12.28
C GLY A 679 -5.13 47.85 -11.49
N GLU A 680 -4.49 47.52 -10.37
CA GLU A 680 -3.76 48.47 -9.53
C GLU A 680 -2.31 48.05 -9.33
N THR A 681 -1.46 49.02 -8.98
CA THR A 681 -0.07 48.84 -8.57
C THR A 681 0.02 47.85 -7.41
N LEU A 682 0.89 46.84 -7.53
CA LEU A 682 1.20 45.93 -6.44
C LEU A 682 2.25 46.57 -5.52
N PRO A 683 1.92 46.91 -4.26
CA PRO A 683 2.88 47.53 -3.33
C PRO A 683 4.05 46.59 -3.01
N PRO A 684 5.25 47.13 -2.72
CA PRO A 684 6.41 46.32 -2.38
C PRO A 684 6.16 45.50 -1.10
N LYS A 685 6.62 44.25 -1.11
CA LYS A 685 6.46 43.25 -0.02
C LYS A 685 5.03 43.03 0.46
N ALA A 686 4.04 43.33 -0.37
CA ALA A 686 2.63 43.21 -0.01
C ALA A 686 1.84 42.50 -1.11
N GLY A 687 0.76 41.85 -0.68
CA GLY A 687 -0.16 41.15 -1.57
C GLY A 687 -1.52 41.80 -1.61
N LYS A 688 -2.15 41.69 -2.77
CA LYS A 688 -3.49 42.19 -3.05
C LYS A 688 -4.38 41.03 -3.47
N LYS A 689 -5.55 40.92 -2.85
CA LYS A 689 -6.58 39.96 -3.27
C LYS A 689 -7.17 40.40 -4.62
N VAL A 690 -7.16 39.49 -5.57
CA VAL A 690 -7.64 39.69 -6.94
C VAL A 690 -8.74 38.68 -7.22
N THR A 691 -9.75 39.11 -7.97
CA THR A 691 -10.84 38.24 -8.44
C THR A 691 -10.97 38.40 -9.94
N ALA A 692 -10.99 37.27 -10.66
CA ALA A 692 -11.05 37.24 -12.12
C ALA A 692 -12.19 36.31 -12.56
N PRO A 693 -13.16 36.78 -13.36
CA PRO A 693 -14.35 35.99 -13.70
C PRO A 693 -14.11 34.85 -14.70
N SER A 694 -12.93 34.76 -15.31
CA SER A 694 -12.76 34.08 -16.60
C SER A 694 -11.77 32.91 -16.64
N PHE A 695 -11.20 32.47 -15.51
CA PHE A 695 -10.16 31.43 -15.54
C PHE A 695 -10.69 29.99 -15.46
N GLY A 696 -11.90 29.74 -14.94
CA GLY A 696 -12.46 28.39 -14.87
C GLY A 696 -11.61 27.39 -14.07
N PRO A 697 -12.15 26.23 -13.69
CA PRO A 697 -11.41 25.22 -12.92
C PRO A 697 -10.32 24.49 -13.72
N GLU A 698 -10.34 24.61 -15.05
CA GLU A 698 -9.45 23.90 -15.98
C GLU A 698 -8.09 24.60 -16.15
N ALA A 699 -7.88 25.79 -15.56
CA ALA A 699 -6.61 26.49 -15.69
C ALA A 699 -5.45 25.67 -15.08
N GLU A 700 -4.58 25.16 -15.95
CA GLU A 700 -3.48 24.29 -15.54
C GLU A 700 -2.50 25.05 -14.65
N GLU A 701 -2.06 26.23 -15.09
CA GLU A 701 -1.06 27.04 -14.41
C GLU A 701 -1.33 28.53 -14.61
N LEU A 702 -1.18 29.32 -13.55
CA LEU A 702 -1.41 30.77 -13.55
C LEU A 702 -0.12 31.47 -13.10
N THR A 703 0.26 32.53 -13.80
CA THR A 703 1.41 33.36 -13.45
C THR A 703 1.04 34.83 -13.51
N ILE A 704 1.82 35.69 -12.85
CA ILE A 704 1.75 37.14 -13.07
C ILE A 704 2.82 37.51 -14.12
N GLN A 705 2.41 38.27 -15.12
CA GLN A 705 3.29 38.93 -16.07
C GLN A 705 3.25 40.45 -15.85
N VAL A 706 4.41 41.07 -15.83
CA VAL A 706 4.59 42.53 -15.77
C VAL A 706 4.96 43.02 -17.16
N ARG A 707 4.30 44.08 -17.64
CA ARG A 707 4.55 44.65 -18.96
C ARG A 707 5.70 45.63 -18.98
#